data_AF-A0A225CLI2-F1
#
_entry.id   AF-A0A225CLI2-F1
#
_cell.length_a   1.000
_cell.length_b   1.000
_cell.length_c   1.000
_cell.angle_alpha   90.00
_cell.angle_beta   90.00
_cell.angle_gamma   90.00
#
_symmetry.space_group_name_H-M   'P 1'
#
loop_
_entity.id
_entity.type
_entity.pdbx_description
1 polymer ?
#
loop_
_entity_poly.entity_id
_entity_poly.type
_entity_poly.pdbx_seq_one_letter_code
_entity_poly.pdbx_strand_id
1 'polypeptide(L)'
;MSGAGPAAGSRRPRVPAGSRDPGRTLVPVLALALLTGLGAAAFWPVHQDASFLRMAGITIVVGAAAAVAGARLRWGSAVVAGVVLALFLLLGVPLAVPTRAVDGWRPTLDGLADLVEGASLGIVRLLTIALPVGDYQALLVPAFALLLLAAVIGPTVALRSRRPELAVIPSLVVLVVGAALGPDRSQGPDAPDASGLLVPVALAWLATALLWIARCRWRRRHRAVQRLGRGSGVPLESAADRRRSGTRAGASAVAVLGVALVAGVAAAHALPPEVARTGLRSAVEQPFDPRDQISPLSAFRTYWKEPAVDATLLTVSGLPAGGRIRLAALDTYDGVVYGVGGARGGDASRTGQASGTFARVPYRLDQWGATGDDVALDVVIGSYRGVWLPGAGRLERIGFDGPGSGRLADSFYYDDAIATGAVVGGLAEGDAYRIEAVVPATPPLEALADERPGDAVAPRPTGVPDAVGERVDASTAAPDGSTAGGADAGVGTSSSPGAQLVAAISALRADGYVSHGVGDAPFSRSGHSAERIADLLTAQPMLGDAEQYAVAAALLADDLGFPVRVVLGFAPGEAAVREAAGGPVAVTGSDVTAWIEVDTASSGWVAVDPNPPVRDVPDALPDEPTEVARPQTVLPPPVEEQAEPDDRTPPDTSRDDRPEADPTLQAVLAAVRVAGWSLLALGLAASPFLAIVGAKVRRRRRRRRAPVARDRVAGAWDEFRDGALDRGLVPPVAATRREVARLAGVGGARGLAEVADESVFAPGEVPDPLADAAWRRADELATRMDAGRTRRQRLRALVSTASLRIGRGVAREGRGVLGRRGSGGRRGSGGAGGTRSER
;
A
#
# COMPACT_ATOMS: atom_id res chain seq x y z
N MET A 1 53.20 -19.44 64.75
CA MET A 1 53.39 -18.27 63.86
C MET A 1 52.96 -18.64 62.45
N SER A 2 52.00 -17.86 61.92
CA SER A 2 51.61 -17.63 60.52
C SER A 2 51.45 -18.81 59.55
N GLY A 3 50.22 -19.28 59.38
CA GLY A 3 49.77 -20.13 58.28
C GLY A 3 48.99 -19.32 57.24
N ALA A 4 49.42 -19.42 55.98
CA ALA A 4 48.95 -18.65 54.83
C ALA A 4 47.45 -18.79 54.52
N GLY A 5 46.78 -17.66 54.29
CA GLY A 5 45.38 -17.61 53.84
C GLY A 5 45.23 -17.87 52.32
N PRO A 6 44.12 -18.50 51.88
CA PRO A 6 43.92 -18.77 50.47
C PRO A 6 43.46 -17.51 49.71
N ALA A 7 44.15 -17.25 48.60
CA ALA A 7 43.92 -16.14 47.70
C ALA A 7 42.49 -16.12 47.13
N ALA A 8 41.80 -15.00 47.29
CA ALA A 8 40.53 -14.70 46.64
C ALA A 8 40.71 -14.64 45.12
N GLY A 9 40.26 -15.69 44.42
CA GLY A 9 40.21 -15.72 42.96
C GLY A 9 39.26 -14.65 42.40
N SER A 10 39.81 -13.52 41.96
CA SER A 10 39.07 -12.50 41.21
C SER A 10 38.53 -13.12 39.91
N ARG A 11 37.21 -13.38 39.84
CA ARG A 11 36.54 -13.79 38.60
C ARG A 11 36.60 -12.65 37.59
N ARG A 12 37.60 -12.69 36.70
CA ARG A 12 37.65 -11.81 35.52
C ARG A 12 36.37 -11.95 34.69
N PRO A 13 35.71 -10.86 34.27
CA PRO A 13 34.55 -10.92 33.40
C PRO A 13 34.95 -11.54 32.05
N ARG A 14 34.30 -12.64 31.68
CA ARG A 14 34.53 -13.35 30.41
C ARG A 14 34.21 -12.44 29.22
N VAL A 15 35.25 -12.07 28.48
CA VAL A 15 35.20 -11.36 27.20
C VAL A 15 34.44 -12.21 26.18
N PRO A 16 33.36 -11.72 25.53
CA PRO A 16 32.90 -12.29 24.29
C PRO A 16 33.97 -12.01 23.23
N ALA A 17 34.58 -13.06 22.67
CA ALA A 17 35.71 -12.99 21.73
C ALA A 17 35.36 -12.43 20.32
N GLY A 18 34.57 -11.36 20.25
CA GLY A 18 34.09 -10.75 19.00
C GLY A 18 34.48 -9.28 18.78
N SER A 19 35.04 -8.57 19.77
CA SER A 19 35.14 -7.10 19.70
C SER A 19 36.50 -6.52 19.27
N ARG A 20 37.53 -7.34 18.99
CA ARG A 20 38.89 -6.86 18.68
C ARG A 20 39.46 -7.36 17.34
N ASP A 21 38.72 -8.19 16.62
CA ASP A 21 39.19 -8.81 15.38
C ASP A 21 38.35 -8.24 14.21
N PRO A 22 38.91 -7.37 13.35
CA PRO A 22 38.14 -6.61 12.35
C PRO A 22 37.36 -7.52 11.39
N GLY A 23 37.91 -8.69 11.04
CA GLY A 23 37.21 -9.68 10.21
C GLY A 23 36.00 -10.35 10.90
N ARG A 24 35.90 -10.28 12.24
CA ARG A 24 34.74 -10.80 12.99
C ARG A 24 33.58 -9.80 13.08
N THR A 25 33.84 -8.51 12.92
CA THR A 25 32.81 -7.46 12.88
C THR A 25 32.39 -7.11 11.46
N LEU A 26 33.33 -7.10 10.50
CA LEU A 26 33.08 -6.60 9.16
C LEU A 26 32.18 -7.54 8.33
N VAL A 27 32.41 -8.85 8.40
CA VAL A 27 31.59 -9.82 7.65
C VAL A 27 30.11 -9.84 8.08
N PRO A 28 29.75 -9.87 9.39
CA PRO A 28 28.35 -9.73 9.80
C PRO A 28 27.68 -8.45 9.34
N VAL A 29 28.40 -7.33 9.43
CA VAL A 29 27.87 -6.02 9.06
C VAL A 29 27.59 -5.96 7.56
N LEU A 30 28.55 -6.38 6.73
CA LEU A 30 28.35 -6.42 5.28
C LEU A 30 27.22 -7.37 4.86
N ALA A 31 27.14 -8.57 5.46
CA ALA A 31 26.08 -9.52 5.12
C ALA A 31 24.68 -8.99 5.46
N LEU A 32 24.54 -8.27 6.57
CA LEU A 32 23.26 -7.69 6.99
C LEU A 32 22.95 -6.40 6.22
N ALA A 33 23.96 -5.60 5.89
CA ALA A 33 23.80 -4.47 4.98
C ALA A 33 23.31 -4.93 3.60
N LEU A 34 23.86 -6.04 3.07
CA LEU A 34 23.40 -6.65 1.83
C LEU A 34 21.95 -7.15 1.94
N LEU A 35 21.57 -7.84 3.02
CA LEU A 35 20.19 -8.27 3.25
C LEU A 35 19.21 -7.09 3.35
N THR A 36 19.60 -6.02 4.04
CA THR A 36 18.77 -4.80 4.12
C THR A 36 18.70 -4.08 2.78
N GLY A 37 19.78 -4.04 2.00
CA GLY A 37 19.82 -3.47 0.64
C GLY A 37 18.94 -4.26 -0.34
N LEU A 38 18.98 -5.60 -0.29
CA LEU A 38 18.07 -6.45 -1.05
C LEU A 38 16.61 -6.25 -0.61
N GLY A 39 16.36 -6.05 0.69
CA GLY A 39 15.02 -5.65 1.16
C GLY A 39 14.60 -4.28 0.62
N ALA A 40 15.51 -3.31 0.60
CA ALA A 40 15.27 -1.97 0.06
C ALA A 40 14.96 -2.00 -1.45
N ALA A 41 15.57 -2.92 -2.21
CA ALA A 41 15.30 -3.07 -3.64
C ALA A 41 13.84 -3.41 -3.94
N ALA A 42 13.09 -4.00 -3.00
CA ALA A 42 11.65 -4.22 -3.17
C ALA A 42 10.83 -2.92 -3.16
N PHE A 43 11.37 -1.82 -2.64
CA PHE A 43 10.75 -0.49 -2.71
C PHE A 43 11.12 0.29 -3.98
N TRP A 44 12.04 -0.23 -4.81
CA TRP A 44 12.45 0.46 -6.04
C TRP A 44 11.27 0.74 -6.99
N PRO A 45 10.38 -0.22 -7.29
CA PRO A 45 9.24 0.03 -8.16
C PRO A 45 8.24 1.06 -7.61
N VAL A 46 8.28 1.33 -6.29
CA VAL A 46 7.40 2.30 -5.61
C VAL A 46 7.91 3.72 -5.78
N HIS A 47 9.23 3.94 -5.72
CA HIS A 47 9.81 5.28 -5.71
C HIS A 47 10.46 5.68 -7.05
N GLN A 48 11.17 4.77 -7.72
CA GLN A 48 11.88 5.01 -9.00
C GLN A 48 12.72 6.29 -9.10
N ASP A 49 13.15 6.88 -7.97
CA ASP A 49 13.88 8.15 -7.94
C ASP A 49 15.28 8.02 -7.31
N ALA A 50 16.21 8.88 -7.72
CA ALA A 50 17.58 8.90 -7.23
C ALA A 50 17.68 9.29 -5.74
N SER A 51 16.73 10.07 -5.22
CA SER A 51 16.63 10.38 -3.78
C SER A 51 16.45 9.11 -2.94
N PHE A 52 15.69 8.13 -3.41
CA PHE A 52 15.48 6.87 -2.71
C PHE A 52 16.79 6.07 -2.59
N LEU A 53 17.59 5.98 -3.67
CA LEU A 53 18.89 5.31 -3.64
C LEU A 53 19.86 5.99 -2.66
N ARG A 54 19.90 7.32 -2.68
CA ARG A 54 20.72 8.12 -1.74
C ARG A 54 20.27 7.88 -0.30
N MET A 55 18.97 7.97 -0.02
CA MET A 55 18.38 7.73 1.29
C MET A 55 18.69 6.32 1.80
N ALA A 56 18.44 5.29 0.99
CA ALA A 56 18.66 3.90 1.36
C ALA A 56 20.15 3.62 1.65
N GLY A 57 21.05 4.08 0.76
CA GLY A 57 22.49 3.91 0.92
C GLY A 57 23.02 4.56 2.20
N ILE A 58 22.71 5.85 2.42
CA ILE A 58 23.17 6.59 3.60
C ILE A 58 22.60 5.98 4.87
N THR A 59 21.31 5.65 4.89
CA THR A 59 20.63 5.07 6.06
C THR A 59 21.21 3.72 6.48
N ILE A 60 21.51 2.85 5.51
CA ILE A 60 22.13 1.54 5.77
C ILE A 60 23.53 1.71 6.36
N VAL A 61 24.35 2.60 5.79
CA VAL A 61 25.73 2.85 6.27
C VAL A 61 25.73 3.44 7.68
N VAL A 62 24.93 4.49 7.91
CA VAL A 62 24.86 5.17 9.20
C VAL A 62 24.26 4.26 10.28
N GLY A 63 23.20 3.51 9.96
CA GLY A 63 22.59 2.54 10.88
C GLY A 63 23.57 1.42 11.27
N ALA A 64 24.31 0.88 10.29
CA ALA A 64 25.35 -0.10 10.54
C ALA A 64 26.48 0.45 11.42
N ALA A 65 26.93 1.69 11.17
CA ALA A 65 27.95 2.36 11.97
C ALA A 65 27.49 2.56 13.42
N ALA A 66 26.24 3.00 13.64
CA ALA A 66 25.65 3.14 14.96
C ALA A 66 25.56 1.80 15.71
N ALA A 67 25.19 0.72 15.02
CA ALA A 67 25.15 -0.63 15.60
C ALA A 67 26.56 -1.13 16.00
N VAL A 68 27.57 -0.88 15.17
CA VAL A 68 28.97 -1.21 15.46
C VAL A 68 29.51 -0.39 16.63
N ALA A 69 29.23 0.92 16.66
CA ALA A 69 29.59 1.79 17.77
C ALA A 69 28.94 1.32 19.08
N GLY A 70 27.64 1.02 19.07
CA GLY A 70 26.93 0.47 20.23
C GLY A 70 27.47 -0.89 20.69
N ALA A 71 27.94 -1.73 19.77
CA ALA A 71 28.58 -3.00 20.09
C ALA A 71 29.99 -2.83 20.68
N ARG A 72 30.79 -1.88 20.16
CA ARG A 72 32.16 -1.58 20.64
C ARG A 72 32.15 -0.85 21.98
N LEU A 73 31.31 0.17 22.12
CA LEU A 73 31.17 1.03 23.30
C LEU A 73 30.23 0.45 24.36
N ARG A 74 29.61 -0.71 24.09
CA ARG A 74 28.76 -1.48 25.02
C ARG A 74 27.55 -0.70 25.53
N TRP A 75 26.97 0.13 24.67
CA TRP A 75 25.80 0.96 24.98
C TRP A 75 24.62 0.12 25.51
N GLY A 76 23.90 0.66 26.50
CA GLY A 76 22.62 0.10 26.95
C GLY A 76 21.55 0.20 25.87
N SER A 77 20.46 -0.57 25.98
CA SER A 77 19.35 -0.50 25.01
C SER A 77 18.73 0.91 24.93
N ALA A 78 18.66 1.63 26.05
CA ALA A 78 18.18 3.01 26.10
C ALA A 78 19.05 3.97 25.28
N VAL A 79 20.38 3.80 25.33
CA VAL A 79 21.30 4.64 24.55
C VAL A 79 21.17 4.34 23.06
N VAL A 80 21.05 3.06 22.68
CA VAL A 80 20.82 2.68 21.28
C VAL A 80 19.49 3.26 20.77
N ALA A 81 18.42 3.19 21.57
CA ALA A 81 17.14 3.78 21.21
C ALA A 81 17.21 5.31 21.06
N GLY A 82 17.91 6.00 21.96
CA GLY A 82 18.16 7.44 21.85
C GLY A 82 18.96 7.81 20.60
N VAL A 83 19.96 7.00 20.23
CA VAL A 83 20.71 7.20 18.98
C VAL A 83 19.85 6.96 17.75
N VAL A 84 19.00 5.93 17.73
CA VAL A 84 18.04 5.72 16.63
C VAL A 84 17.11 6.92 16.50
N LEU A 85 16.58 7.44 17.61
CA LEU A 85 15.73 8.63 17.60
C LEU A 85 16.47 9.87 17.10
N ALA A 86 17.71 10.09 17.56
CA ALA A 86 18.53 11.20 17.09
C ALA A 86 18.84 11.08 15.59
N LEU A 87 19.18 9.88 15.10
CA LEU A 87 19.39 9.63 13.68
C LEU A 87 18.10 9.86 12.87
N PHE A 88 16.96 9.41 13.39
CA PHE A 88 15.67 9.63 12.75
C PHE A 88 15.37 11.12 12.59
N LEU A 89 15.57 11.94 13.64
CA LEU A 89 15.30 13.38 13.58
C LEU A 89 16.33 14.15 12.74
N LEU A 90 17.62 13.81 12.85
CA LEU A 90 18.70 14.52 12.15
C LEU A 90 18.79 14.18 10.66
N LEU A 91 18.53 12.92 10.29
CA LEU A 91 18.63 12.45 8.91
C LEU A 91 17.27 12.36 8.21
N GLY A 92 16.17 12.34 8.98
CA GLY A 92 14.82 12.16 8.42
C GLY A 92 14.40 13.29 7.49
N VAL A 93 14.61 14.56 7.88
CA VAL A 93 14.29 15.68 6.99
C VAL A 93 15.15 15.68 5.71
N PRO A 94 16.50 15.68 5.77
CA PRO A 94 17.30 15.77 4.55
C PRO A 94 17.23 14.54 3.64
N LEU A 95 16.93 13.35 4.18
CA LEU A 95 16.86 12.12 3.37
C LEU A 95 15.45 11.69 2.99
N ALA A 96 14.43 12.04 3.78
CA ALA A 96 13.06 11.56 3.58
C ALA A 96 12.03 12.68 3.31
N VAL A 97 12.41 13.95 3.48
CA VAL A 97 11.63 15.13 3.07
C VAL A 97 12.57 16.16 2.41
N PRO A 98 13.22 15.81 1.28
CA PRO A 98 14.29 16.62 0.71
C PRO A 98 13.84 18.03 0.31
N THR A 99 12.56 18.19 -0.08
CA THR A 99 11.96 19.47 -0.48
C THR A 99 11.86 20.50 0.65
N ARG A 100 11.91 20.08 1.92
CA ARG A 100 11.84 20.98 3.10
C ARG A 100 13.18 21.15 3.82
N ALA A 101 14.27 20.62 3.27
CA ALA A 101 15.61 20.78 3.83
C ALA A 101 16.28 22.07 3.32
N VAL A 102 16.66 22.97 4.23
CA VAL A 102 17.41 24.19 3.87
C VAL A 102 18.83 23.79 3.45
N ASP A 103 19.29 24.31 2.32
CA ASP A 103 20.57 23.96 1.66
C ASP A 103 20.74 22.45 1.37
N GLY A 104 19.64 21.68 1.37
CA GLY A 104 19.63 20.24 1.14
C GLY A 104 20.08 19.35 2.30
N TRP A 105 20.49 19.90 3.46
CA TRP A 105 20.95 19.08 4.61
C TRP A 105 20.45 19.53 5.98
N ARG A 106 19.99 20.78 6.15
CA ARG A 106 19.56 21.30 7.45
C ARG A 106 18.07 21.01 7.70
N PRO A 107 17.71 20.37 8.83
CA PRO A 107 16.30 20.13 9.16
C PRO A 107 15.58 21.43 9.54
N THR A 108 14.38 21.62 9.02
CA THR A 108 13.44 22.70 9.37
C THR A 108 12.41 22.21 10.39
N LEU A 109 11.77 23.12 11.14
CA LEU A 109 10.71 22.75 12.08
C LEU A 109 9.50 22.16 11.35
N ASP A 110 9.11 22.74 10.21
CA ASP A 110 8.01 22.24 9.40
C ASP A 110 8.34 20.87 8.78
N GLY A 111 9.58 20.66 8.33
CA GLY A 111 10.04 19.35 7.84
C GLY A 111 10.06 18.28 8.94
N LEU A 112 10.30 18.65 10.20
CA LEU A 112 10.19 17.72 11.34
C LEU A 112 8.74 17.35 11.66
N ALA A 113 7.80 18.30 11.53
CA ALA A 113 6.37 18.01 11.66
C ALA A 113 5.93 17.01 10.58
N ASP A 114 6.27 17.27 9.32
CA ASP A 114 6.02 16.37 8.19
C ASP A 114 6.65 14.98 8.39
N LEU A 115 7.87 14.92 8.96
CA LEU A 115 8.56 13.66 9.24
C LEU A 115 7.79 12.82 10.28
N VAL A 116 7.28 13.45 11.34
CA VAL A 116 6.51 12.74 12.37
C VAL A 116 5.15 12.32 11.83
N GLU A 117 4.51 13.17 11.04
CA GLU A 117 3.25 12.87 10.39
C GLU A 117 3.43 11.71 9.39
N GLY A 118 4.40 11.82 8.48
CA GLY A 118 4.74 10.84 7.46
C GLY A 118 5.14 9.47 8.03
N ALA A 119 5.74 9.42 9.22
CA ALA A 119 6.02 8.14 9.91
C ALA A 119 4.75 7.36 10.28
N SER A 120 3.62 8.06 10.39
CA SER A 120 2.35 7.49 10.89
C SER A 120 1.24 7.45 9.84
N LEU A 121 1.14 8.46 8.98
CA LEU A 121 0.18 8.53 7.87
C LEU A 121 0.81 8.13 6.53
N GLY A 122 2.14 8.14 6.40
CA GLY A 122 2.81 7.86 5.13
C GLY A 122 2.53 6.46 4.59
N ILE A 123 2.31 5.46 5.46
CA ILE A 123 1.90 4.11 5.00
C ILE A 123 0.51 4.15 4.38
N VAL A 124 -0.43 4.91 4.97
CA VAL A 124 -1.80 5.05 4.45
C VAL A 124 -1.80 5.88 3.15
N ARG A 125 -1.02 6.96 3.09
CA ARG A 125 -0.85 7.78 1.88
C ARG A 125 -0.19 6.97 0.75
N LEU A 126 0.82 6.16 1.05
CA LEU A 126 1.41 5.25 0.07
C LEU A 126 0.37 4.28 -0.49
N LEU A 127 -0.60 3.82 0.30
CA LEU A 127 -1.64 2.92 -0.17
C LEU A 127 -2.68 3.59 -1.11
N THR A 128 -2.73 4.92 -1.17
CA THR A 128 -3.77 5.69 -1.89
C THR A 128 -3.23 6.54 -3.05
N ILE A 129 -1.90 6.63 -3.22
CA ILE A 129 -1.21 7.38 -4.28
C ILE A 129 -0.82 6.45 -5.44
N ALA A 130 -0.89 6.97 -6.67
CA ALA A 130 -0.39 6.30 -7.87
C ALA A 130 1.13 6.11 -7.82
N LEU A 131 1.61 4.97 -8.31
CA LEU A 131 3.04 4.73 -8.48
C LEU A 131 3.51 5.21 -9.86
N PRO A 132 4.78 5.63 -10.02
CA PRO A 132 5.84 5.73 -9.00
C PRO A 132 5.82 7.07 -8.23
N VAL A 133 5.98 7.01 -6.91
CA VAL A 133 5.79 8.16 -5.99
C VAL A 133 6.97 9.15 -5.97
N GLY A 134 8.14 8.75 -6.44
CA GLY A 134 9.33 9.61 -6.42
C GLY A 134 9.76 10.03 -5.01
N ASP A 135 10.09 11.31 -4.88
CA ASP A 135 10.44 12.05 -3.67
C ASP A 135 9.29 12.90 -3.10
N TYR A 136 8.06 12.67 -3.58
CA TYR A 136 6.91 13.50 -3.27
C TYR A 136 6.61 13.53 -1.76
N GLN A 137 6.45 14.74 -1.22
CA GLN A 137 6.15 15.01 0.21
C GLN A 137 7.07 14.24 1.18
N ALA A 138 6.48 13.64 2.22
CA ALA A 138 7.12 12.81 3.24
C ALA A 138 6.93 11.31 2.98
N LEU A 139 6.70 10.90 1.73
CA LEU A 139 6.38 9.50 1.38
C LEU A 139 7.60 8.57 1.41
N LEU A 140 8.82 9.13 1.45
CA LEU A 140 10.04 8.38 1.73
C LEU A 140 10.18 8.01 3.22
N VAL A 141 9.42 8.65 4.12
CA VAL A 141 9.56 8.49 5.57
C VAL A 141 9.28 7.07 6.06
N PRO A 142 8.22 6.36 5.61
CA PRO A 142 7.99 4.97 6.00
C PRO A 142 9.14 4.05 5.60
N ALA A 143 9.66 4.19 4.38
CA ALA A 143 10.79 3.41 3.89
C ALA A 143 12.07 3.73 4.69
N PHE A 144 12.34 5.02 4.93
CA PHE A 144 13.46 5.47 5.77
C PHE A 144 13.41 4.91 7.19
N ALA A 145 12.26 4.98 7.86
CA ALA A 145 12.08 4.47 9.21
C ALA A 145 12.32 2.95 9.29
N LEU A 146 11.77 2.19 8.35
CA LEU A 146 11.97 0.74 8.27
C LEU A 146 13.42 0.37 8.00
N LEU A 147 14.08 1.07 7.06
CA LEU A 147 15.48 0.84 6.73
C LEU A 147 16.40 1.19 7.90
N LEU A 148 16.16 2.30 8.59
CA LEU A 148 16.93 2.71 9.77
C LEU A 148 16.82 1.66 10.88
N LEU A 149 15.61 1.20 11.19
CA LEU A 149 15.37 0.16 12.19
C LEU A 149 16.05 -1.16 11.79
N ALA A 150 15.94 -1.59 10.52
CA ALA A 150 16.57 -2.81 10.05
C ALA A 150 18.11 -2.73 10.09
N ALA A 151 18.68 -1.61 9.64
CA ALA A 151 20.11 -1.34 9.60
C ALA A 151 20.74 -1.26 11.01
N VAL A 152 19.99 -0.86 12.03
CA VAL A 152 20.48 -0.82 13.42
C VAL A 152 20.22 -2.15 14.15
N ILE A 153 19.00 -2.70 14.08
CA ILE A 153 18.60 -3.89 14.86
C ILE A 153 19.32 -5.14 14.36
N GLY A 154 19.39 -5.36 13.04
CA GLY A 154 20.02 -6.55 12.46
C GLY A 154 21.47 -6.72 12.94
N PRO A 155 22.37 -5.77 12.65
CA PRO A 155 23.76 -5.84 13.10
C PRO A 155 23.92 -5.86 14.62
N THR A 156 23.08 -5.14 15.37
CA THR A 156 23.10 -5.18 16.85
C THR A 156 22.80 -6.59 17.37
N VAL A 157 21.78 -7.26 16.82
CA VAL A 157 21.42 -8.64 17.18
C VAL A 157 22.54 -9.60 16.77
N ALA A 158 23.13 -9.45 15.59
CA ALA A 158 24.22 -10.32 15.13
C ALA A 158 25.47 -10.21 16.01
N LEU A 159 25.80 -9.02 16.49
CA LEU A 159 27.00 -8.76 17.29
C LEU A 159 26.81 -9.07 18.77
N ARG A 160 25.59 -8.92 19.33
CA ARG A 160 25.34 -9.00 20.78
C ARG A 160 24.49 -10.19 21.23
N SER A 161 23.70 -10.80 20.34
CA SER A 161 22.77 -11.86 20.72
C SER A 161 23.45 -13.23 20.86
N ARG A 162 22.86 -14.07 21.71
CA ARG A 162 23.17 -15.51 21.74
C ARG A 162 22.63 -16.24 20.51
N ARG A 163 21.69 -15.62 19.77
CA ARG A 163 21.09 -16.17 18.55
C ARG A 163 21.26 -15.21 17.37
N PRO A 164 22.46 -15.15 16.74
CA PRO A 164 22.70 -14.28 15.58
C PRO A 164 21.86 -14.63 14.34
N GLU A 165 21.27 -15.82 14.29
CA GLU A 165 20.34 -16.24 13.21
C GLU A 165 19.10 -15.34 13.13
N LEU A 166 18.67 -14.73 14.25
CA LEU A 166 17.51 -13.83 14.28
C LEU A 166 17.79 -12.45 13.67
N ALA A 167 19.04 -12.16 13.28
CA ALA A 167 19.42 -10.87 12.69
C ALA A 167 18.82 -10.63 11.30
N VAL A 168 18.29 -11.68 10.66
CA VAL A 168 17.65 -11.61 9.33
C VAL A 168 16.21 -11.08 9.41
N ILE A 169 15.56 -11.16 10.58
CA ILE A 169 14.14 -10.80 10.74
C ILE A 169 13.87 -9.34 10.34
N PRO A 170 14.65 -8.32 10.77
CA PRO A 170 14.37 -6.94 10.39
C PRO A 170 14.44 -6.70 8.88
N SER A 171 15.42 -7.28 8.17
CA SER A 171 15.51 -7.16 6.71
C SER A 171 14.41 -7.94 5.98
N LEU A 172 13.89 -9.02 6.57
CA LEU A 172 12.73 -9.73 6.04
C LEU A 172 11.47 -8.85 6.11
N VAL A 173 11.29 -8.13 7.22
CA VAL A 173 10.17 -7.19 7.37
C VAL A 173 10.24 -6.10 6.31
N VAL A 174 11.42 -5.53 6.04
CA VAL A 174 11.60 -4.56 4.93
C VAL A 174 11.19 -5.17 3.58
N LEU A 175 11.67 -6.38 3.27
CA LEU A 175 11.32 -7.06 2.02
C LEU A 175 9.82 -7.30 1.89
N VAL A 176 9.17 -7.81 2.94
CA VAL A 176 7.74 -8.12 2.94
C VAL A 176 6.90 -6.85 2.81
N VAL A 177 7.25 -5.78 3.54
CA VAL A 177 6.53 -4.51 3.45
C VAL A 177 6.72 -3.86 2.08
N GLY A 178 7.93 -3.86 1.54
CA GLY A 178 8.19 -3.35 0.19
C GLY A 178 7.43 -4.13 -0.89
N ALA A 179 7.42 -5.46 -0.78
CA ALA A 179 6.64 -6.32 -1.69
C ALA A 179 5.13 -6.11 -1.56
N ALA A 180 4.62 -5.83 -0.35
CA ALA A 180 3.20 -5.59 -0.10
C ALA A 180 2.73 -4.19 -0.57
N LEU A 181 3.65 -3.21 -0.59
CA LEU A 181 3.44 -1.85 -1.08
C LEU A 181 3.85 -1.69 -2.56
N GLY A 182 4.27 -2.75 -3.25
CA GLY A 182 4.70 -2.69 -4.64
C GLY A 182 3.55 -2.40 -5.62
N PRO A 183 3.86 -2.11 -6.90
CA PRO A 183 2.87 -2.04 -7.97
C PRO A 183 2.08 -3.33 -8.07
N ASP A 184 0.80 -3.17 -8.34
CA ASP A 184 -0.10 -4.26 -8.66
C ASP A 184 -0.58 -4.05 -10.10
N ARG A 185 -0.82 -5.12 -10.87
CA ARG A 185 -1.22 -5.00 -12.29
C ARG A 185 -2.58 -4.33 -12.46
N SER A 186 -3.33 -4.16 -11.37
CA SER A 186 -4.54 -3.36 -11.32
C SER A 186 -4.36 -1.85 -11.58
N GLN A 187 -3.14 -1.38 -11.87
CA GLN A 187 -2.83 0.03 -12.16
C GLN A 187 -2.62 0.35 -13.65
N GLY A 188 -2.85 -0.61 -14.56
CA GLY A 188 -2.81 -0.39 -16.01
C GLY A 188 -1.89 -1.37 -16.76
N PRO A 189 -2.07 -1.52 -18.09
CA PRO A 189 -1.26 -2.40 -18.94
C PRO A 189 0.22 -1.97 -19.02
N ASP A 190 0.50 -0.68 -18.81
CA ASP A 190 1.85 -0.10 -18.84
C ASP A 190 2.52 -0.04 -17.45
N ALA A 191 1.82 -0.48 -16.39
CA ALA A 191 2.39 -0.50 -15.06
C ALA A 191 3.64 -1.41 -15.05
N PRO A 192 4.82 -0.89 -14.65
CA PRO A 192 6.07 -1.63 -14.77
C PRO A 192 5.94 -2.96 -14.04
N ASP A 193 6.14 -4.06 -14.77
CA ASP A 193 6.03 -5.45 -14.31
C ASP A 193 6.93 -5.69 -13.08
N ALA A 194 6.44 -5.33 -11.89
CA ALA A 194 7.22 -5.37 -10.65
C ALA A 194 7.58 -6.82 -10.26
N SER A 195 6.84 -7.79 -10.80
CA SER A 195 7.09 -9.23 -10.70
C SER A 195 8.49 -9.59 -11.23
N GLY A 196 8.95 -8.93 -12.30
CA GLY A 196 10.26 -9.15 -12.91
C GLY A 196 11.44 -8.84 -11.98
N LEU A 197 11.33 -7.80 -11.13
CA LEU A 197 12.37 -7.44 -10.16
C LEU A 197 12.17 -8.11 -8.79
N LEU A 198 10.93 -8.27 -8.32
CA LEU A 198 10.65 -8.76 -6.97
C LEU A 198 11.05 -10.22 -6.77
N VAL A 199 10.80 -11.10 -7.75
CA VAL A 199 11.16 -12.53 -7.67
C VAL A 199 12.67 -12.74 -7.54
N PRO A 200 13.53 -12.18 -8.42
CA PRO A 200 14.98 -12.35 -8.28
C PRO A 200 15.51 -11.71 -7.00
N VAL A 201 14.99 -10.54 -6.58
CA VAL A 201 15.36 -9.89 -5.31
C VAL A 201 15.02 -10.78 -4.11
N ALA A 202 13.81 -11.36 -4.06
CA ALA A 202 13.38 -12.23 -2.97
C ALA A 202 14.23 -13.51 -2.89
N LEU A 203 14.60 -14.10 -4.03
CA LEU A 203 15.46 -15.27 -4.10
C LEU A 203 16.91 -14.95 -3.71
N ALA A 204 17.46 -13.83 -4.18
CA ALA A 204 18.77 -13.34 -3.75
C ALA A 204 18.81 -13.08 -2.24
N TRP A 205 17.74 -12.51 -1.70
CA TRP A 205 17.57 -12.30 -0.27
C TRP A 205 17.54 -13.64 0.50
N LEU A 206 16.74 -14.61 0.03
CA LEU A 206 16.63 -15.94 0.64
C LEU A 206 17.97 -16.67 0.65
N ALA A 207 18.69 -16.65 -0.47
CA ALA A 207 20.02 -17.26 -0.59
C ALA A 207 21.01 -16.64 0.41
N THR A 208 21.02 -15.30 0.50
CA THR A 208 21.88 -14.55 1.42
C THR A 208 21.53 -14.85 2.90
N ALA A 209 20.24 -14.97 3.21
CA ALA A 209 19.73 -15.32 4.53
C ALA A 209 20.14 -16.75 4.95
N LEU A 210 19.98 -17.72 4.04
CA LEU A 210 20.38 -19.11 4.26
C LEU A 210 21.89 -19.22 4.47
N LEU A 211 22.69 -18.48 3.69
CA LEU A 211 24.14 -18.41 3.84
C LEU A 211 24.54 -17.86 5.22
N TRP A 212 23.88 -16.80 5.67
CA TRP A 212 24.08 -16.23 6.99
C TRP A 212 23.75 -17.23 8.12
N ILE A 213 22.61 -17.91 8.02
CA ILE A 213 22.17 -18.92 9.00
C ILE A 213 23.13 -20.11 9.02
N ALA A 214 23.55 -20.60 7.85
CA ALA A 214 24.53 -21.67 7.72
C ALA A 214 25.86 -21.30 8.38
N ARG A 215 26.36 -20.09 8.13
CA ARG A 215 27.56 -19.55 8.78
C ARG A 215 27.41 -19.46 10.30
N CYS A 216 26.27 -19.00 10.79
CA CYS A 216 25.98 -18.93 12.22
C CYS A 216 26.03 -20.32 12.87
N ARG A 217 25.38 -21.31 12.24
CA ARG A 217 25.37 -22.71 12.69
C ARG A 217 26.76 -23.33 12.66
N TRP A 218 27.51 -23.10 11.59
CA TRP A 218 28.88 -23.59 11.44
C TRP A 218 29.80 -23.04 12.53
N ARG A 219 29.75 -21.73 12.79
CA ARG A 219 30.53 -21.08 13.86
C ARG A 219 30.15 -21.59 15.26
N ARG A 220 28.87 -21.90 15.51
CA ARG A 220 28.45 -22.51 16.79
C ARG A 220 29.00 -23.91 16.96
N ARG A 221 28.93 -24.75 15.91
CA ARG A 221 29.45 -26.13 15.92
C ARG A 221 30.95 -26.13 16.21
N HIS A 222 31.74 -25.34 15.49
CA HIS A 222 33.19 -25.25 15.74
C HIS A 222 33.54 -24.76 17.13
N ARG A 223 32.79 -23.80 17.69
CA ARG A 223 33.01 -23.34 19.08
C ARG A 223 32.64 -24.40 20.12
N ALA A 224 31.72 -25.31 19.82
CA ALA A 224 31.39 -26.43 20.70
C ALA A 224 32.51 -27.49 20.67
N VAL A 225 32.98 -27.84 19.46
CA VAL A 225 34.09 -28.80 19.25
C VAL A 225 35.39 -28.29 19.89
N GLN A 226 35.75 -27.01 19.73
CA GLN A 226 36.95 -26.42 20.36
C GLN A 226 36.89 -26.36 21.89
N ARG A 227 35.69 -26.39 22.51
CA ARG A 227 35.55 -26.45 23.97
C ARG A 227 35.69 -27.87 24.50
N LEU A 228 35.22 -28.85 23.74
CA LEU A 228 35.40 -30.27 24.06
C LEU A 228 36.87 -30.67 23.94
N GLY A 229 37.57 -30.24 22.87
CA GLY A 229 38.99 -30.53 22.68
C GLY A 229 39.96 -29.90 23.70
N ARG A 230 39.54 -28.85 24.43
CA ARG A 230 40.35 -28.27 25.53
C ARG A 230 40.22 -29.03 26.85
N GLY A 231 39.24 -29.92 26.99
CA GLY A 231 39.02 -30.71 28.20
C GLY A 231 39.57 -32.14 28.12
N SER A 232 39.90 -32.65 26.93
CA SER A 232 40.16 -34.07 26.72
C SER A 232 41.61 -34.45 26.40
N GLY A 233 42.55 -33.51 26.26
CA GLY A 233 43.99 -33.79 26.07
C GLY A 233 44.38 -34.53 24.77
N VAL A 234 43.44 -35.11 24.03
CA VAL A 234 43.67 -35.84 22.78
C VAL A 234 43.36 -34.91 21.59
N PRO A 235 44.31 -34.70 20.67
CA PRO A 235 44.07 -33.92 19.46
C PRO A 235 43.21 -34.74 18.49
N LEU A 236 41.90 -34.45 18.46
CA LEU A 236 40.93 -35.18 17.61
C LEU A 236 40.75 -34.62 16.19
N GLU A 237 41.48 -33.58 15.76
CA GLU A 237 41.36 -33.06 14.38
C GLU A 237 42.70 -32.57 13.78
N SER A 238 43.19 -33.32 12.79
CA SER A 238 44.31 -33.00 11.90
C SER A 238 44.07 -31.69 11.15
N ALA A 239 45.12 -30.91 10.87
CA ALA A 239 45.02 -29.63 10.15
C ALA A 239 44.36 -29.74 8.75
N ALA A 240 44.38 -30.95 8.16
CA ALA A 240 43.74 -31.28 6.89
C ALA A 240 42.20 -31.28 6.95
N ASP A 241 41.59 -31.75 8.05
CA ASP A 241 40.13 -31.74 8.22
C ASP A 241 39.58 -30.33 8.48
N ARG A 242 40.36 -29.47 9.15
CA ARG A 242 40.07 -28.05 9.31
C ARG A 242 40.03 -27.29 7.98
N ARG A 243 40.94 -27.61 7.04
CA ARG A 243 40.94 -27.01 5.70
C ARG A 243 39.82 -27.57 4.82
N ARG A 244 39.55 -28.89 4.86
CA ARG A 244 38.49 -29.54 4.06
C ARG A 244 37.07 -29.17 4.53
N SER A 245 36.85 -28.97 5.83
CA SER A 245 35.56 -28.47 6.36
C SER A 245 35.31 -27.00 5.96
N GLY A 246 36.36 -26.17 5.96
CA GLY A 246 36.29 -24.77 5.54
C GLY A 246 36.05 -24.58 4.06
N THR A 247 36.71 -25.37 3.22
CA THR A 247 36.51 -25.31 1.76
C THR A 247 35.18 -25.91 1.33
N ARG A 248 34.68 -26.98 1.96
CA ARG A 248 33.36 -27.54 1.67
C ARG A 248 32.20 -26.62 2.08
N ALA A 249 32.32 -25.91 3.21
CA ALA A 249 31.32 -24.92 3.62
C ALA A 249 31.33 -23.65 2.74
N GLY A 250 32.50 -23.28 2.20
CA GLY A 250 32.62 -22.20 1.20
C GLY A 250 32.08 -22.62 -0.17
N ALA A 251 32.39 -23.84 -0.62
CA ALA A 251 31.90 -24.38 -1.88
C ALA A 251 30.38 -24.62 -1.85
N SER A 252 29.81 -25.10 -0.74
CA SER A 252 28.36 -25.26 -0.61
C SER A 252 27.63 -23.91 -0.55
N ALA A 253 28.27 -22.88 0.01
CA ALA A 253 27.75 -21.51 -0.02
C ALA A 253 27.70 -20.93 -1.44
N VAL A 254 28.76 -21.11 -2.22
CA VAL A 254 28.84 -20.66 -3.62
C VAL A 254 27.87 -21.46 -4.49
N ALA A 255 27.77 -22.78 -4.29
CA ALA A 255 26.82 -23.63 -5.01
C ALA A 255 25.36 -23.27 -4.70
N VAL A 256 25.00 -23.01 -3.44
CA VAL A 256 23.65 -22.57 -3.07
C VAL A 256 23.34 -21.18 -3.64
N LEU A 257 24.31 -20.26 -3.65
CA LEU A 257 24.14 -18.94 -4.26
C LEU A 257 23.95 -19.04 -5.78
N GLY A 258 24.74 -19.88 -6.46
CA GLY A 258 24.61 -20.15 -7.89
C GLY A 258 23.29 -20.83 -8.25
N VAL A 259 22.88 -21.84 -7.48
CA VAL A 259 21.59 -22.54 -7.69
C VAL A 259 20.41 -21.61 -7.42
N ALA A 260 20.47 -20.75 -6.40
CA ALA A 260 19.40 -19.78 -6.14
C ALA A 260 19.33 -18.69 -7.22
N LEU A 261 20.47 -18.25 -7.76
CA LEU A 261 20.53 -17.30 -8.87
C LEU A 261 19.95 -17.92 -10.16
N VAL A 262 20.37 -19.13 -10.50
CA VAL A 262 19.88 -19.87 -11.68
C VAL A 262 18.41 -20.24 -11.53
N ALA A 263 17.98 -20.71 -10.36
CA ALA A 263 16.57 -20.98 -10.08
C ALA A 263 15.71 -19.71 -10.11
N GLY A 264 16.27 -18.55 -9.75
CA GLY A 264 15.56 -17.28 -9.85
C GLY A 264 15.41 -16.75 -11.26
N VAL A 265 16.46 -16.86 -12.07
CA VAL A 265 16.38 -16.56 -13.51
C VAL A 265 15.42 -17.54 -14.19
N ALA A 266 15.52 -18.84 -13.91
CA ALA A 266 14.63 -19.85 -14.48
C ALA A 266 13.16 -19.68 -14.03
N ALA A 267 12.90 -19.37 -12.75
CA ALA A 267 11.56 -19.13 -12.26
C ALA A 267 10.95 -17.84 -12.84
N ALA A 268 11.74 -16.79 -13.04
CA ALA A 268 11.30 -15.56 -13.69
C ALA A 268 10.88 -15.80 -15.16
N HIS A 269 11.50 -16.77 -15.84
CA HIS A 269 11.15 -17.12 -17.23
C HIS A 269 10.12 -18.25 -17.37
N ALA A 270 9.93 -19.10 -16.36
CA ALA A 270 9.10 -20.31 -16.45
C ALA A 270 7.74 -20.23 -15.73
N LEU A 271 7.54 -19.26 -14.83
CA LEU A 271 6.24 -19.06 -14.19
C LEU A 271 5.32 -18.27 -15.13
N PRO A 272 4.11 -18.77 -15.46
CA PRO A 272 3.13 -18.00 -16.21
C PRO A 272 2.76 -16.73 -15.43
N PRO A 273 2.58 -15.58 -16.12
CA PRO A 273 2.34 -14.28 -15.48
C PRO A 273 0.97 -14.16 -14.77
N GLU A 274 0.18 -15.22 -14.63
CA GLU A 274 -1.28 -15.13 -14.42
C GLU A 274 -1.76 -15.15 -12.97
N VAL A 275 -0.88 -15.23 -11.97
CA VAL A 275 -1.35 -15.08 -10.58
C VAL A 275 -1.44 -13.59 -10.27
N ALA A 276 -2.63 -13.02 -10.50
CA ALA A 276 -3.01 -11.70 -10.02
C ALA A 276 -2.72 -11.64 -8.51
N ARG A 277 -1.69 -10.90 -8.14
CA ARG A 277 -1.49 -10.51 -6.75
C ARG A 277 -2.57 -9.51 -6.41
N THR A 278 -3.10 -9.58 -5.21
CA THR A 278 -3.95 -8.53 -4.66
C THR A 278 -3.07 -7.78 -3.67
N GLY A 279 -2.58 -6.60 -4.08
CA GLY A 279 -1.84 -5.70 -3.21
C GLY A 279 -2.74 -5.16 -2.09
N LEU A 280 -2.17 -4.70 -0.97
CA LEU A 280 -2.99 -4.06 0.08
C LEU A 280 -3.74 -2.81 -0.42
N ARG A 281 -3.32 -2.24 -1.56
CA ARG A 281 -3.94 -1.06 -2.20
C ARG A 281 -5.34 -1.33 -2.74
N SER A 282 -5.62 -2.53 -3.24
CA SER A 282 -6.92 -2.85 -3.82
C SER A 282 -8.04 -2.94 -2.77
N ALA A 283 -7.69 -2.97 -1.49
CA ALA A 283 -8.63 -3.03 -0.37
C ALA A 283 -8.88 -1.68 0.31
N VAL A 284 -8.24 -0.60 -0.16
CA VAL A 284 -8.40 0.75 0.39
C VAL A 284 -9.31 1.55 -0.53
N GLU A 285 -10.37 2.12 0.07
CA GLU A 285 -11.32 2.98 -0.61
C GLU A 285 -10.62 4.24 -1.15
N GLN A 286 -10.80 4.52 -2.44
CA GLN A 286 -10.18 5.67 -3.06
C GLN A 286 -10.86 6.96 -2.59
N PRO A 287 -10.12 8.05 -2.31
CA PRO A 287 -10.72 9.27 -1.76
C PRO A 287 -11.66 10.02 -2.73
N PHE A 288 -11.58 9.75 -4.03
CA PHE A 288 -12.43 10.36 -5.06
C PHE A 288 -13.13 9.26 -5.85
N ASP A 289 -14.45 9.31 -5.89
CA ASP A 289 -15.29 8.49 -6.76
C ASP A 289 -15.96 9.42 -7.78
N PRO A 290 -15.70 9.25 -9.08
CA PRO A 290 -16.34 10.09 -10.10
C PRO A 290 -17.86 9.91 -10.14
N ARG A 291 -18.40 8.80 -9.62
CA ARG A 291 -19.85 8.49 -9.61
C ARG A 291 -20.62 9.23 -8.53
N ASP A 292 -19.92 9.77 -7.52
CA ASP A 292 -20.52 10.69 -6.55
C ASP A 292 -20.72 12.09 -7.15
N GLN A 293 -20.17 12.34 -8.36
CA GLN A 293 -20.28 13.61 -9.06
C GLN A 293 -21.36 13.55 -10.13
N ILE A 294 -21.97 14.72 -10.39
CA ILE A 294 -22.88 14.90 -11.51
C ILE A 294 -22.09 14.71 -12.81
N SER A 295 -22.67 13.99 -13.78
CA SER A 295 -22.07 13.84 -15.10
C SER A 295 -21.77 15.22 -15.69
N PRO A 296 -20.51 15.49 -16.08
CA PRO A 296 -20.16 16.77 -16.68
C PRO A 296 -20.97 17.06 -17.96
N LEU A 297 -21.35 16.02 -18.72
CA LEU A 297 -22.13 16.17 -19.95
C LEU A 297 -23.54 16.71 -19.68
N SER A 298 -24.15 16.37 -18.54
CA SER A 298 -25.47 16.90 -18.16
C SER A 298 -25.47 18.41 -17.92
N ALA A 299 -24.29 19.01 -17.70
CA ALA A 299 -24.13 20.45 -17.55
C ALA A 299 -23.94 21.19 -18.88
N PHE A 300 -23.88 20.49 -20.03
CA PHE A 300 -23.56 21.06 -21.34
C PHE A 300 -24.37 22.31 -21.67
N ARG A 301 -25.70 22.25 -21.53
CA ARG A 301 -26.59 23.38 -21.85
C ARG A 301 -26.39 24.60 -20.94
N THR A 302 -25.81 24.42 -19.75
CA THR A 302 -25.56 25.55 -18.83
C THR A 302 -24.53 26.52 -19.39
N TYR A 303 -23.56 26.04 -20.17
CA TYR A 303 -22.55 26.89 -20.81
C TYR A 303 -23.11 27.78 -21.93
N TRP A 304 -24.25 27.40 -22.51
CA TRP A 304 -24.95 28.20 -23.52
C TRP A 304 -25.91 29.24 -22.93
N LYS A 305 -26.06 29.29 -21.60
CA LYS A 305 -26.91 30.26 -20.89
C LYS A 305 -26.09 31.43 -20.37
N GLU A 306 -26.71 32.59 -20.23
CA GLU A 306 -26.10 33.73 -19.54
C GLU A 306 -25.91 33.43 -18.03
N PRO A 307 -24.82 33.90 -17.41
CA PRO A 307 -23.72 34.68 -18.00
C PRO A 307 -22.60 33.81 -18.61
N ALA A 308 -22.69 32.48 -18.55
CA ALA A 308 -21.60 31.57 -18.90
C ALA A 308 -21.20 31.63 -20.38
N VAL A 309 -22.16 31.87 -21.28
CA VAL A 309 -21.93 31.92 -22.73
C VAL A 309 -20.86 32.95 -23.12
N ASP A 310 -20.87 34.13 -22.49
CA ASP A 310 -19.94 35.24 -22.77
C ASP A 310 -18.83 35.37 -21.72
N ALA A 311 -18.99 34.78 -20.54
CA ALA A 311 -17.99 34.87 -19.48
C ALA A 311 -16.73 34.06 -19.82
N THR A 312 -15.55 34.66 -19.59
CA THR A 312 -14.28 33.94 -19.69
C THR A 312 -14.16 32.91 -18.55
N LEU A 313 -14.35 31.64 -18.91
CA LEU A 313 -14.29 30.51 -17.99
C LEU A 313 -12.84 30.23 -17.58
N LEU A 314 -11.93 30.27 -18.55
CA LEU A 314 -10.51 30.02 -18.38
C LEU A 314 -9.70 30.68 -19.50
N THR A 315 -8.40 30.81 -19.30
CA THR A 315 -7.45 31.31 -20.30
C THR A 315 -6.34 30.28 -20.49
N VAL A 316 -6.04 29.92 -21.73
CA VAL A 316 -5.00 28.93 -22.07
C VAL A 316 -3.94 29.53 -22.97
N SER A 317 -2.67 29.31 -22.65
CA SER A 317 -1.53 29.59 -23.53
C SER A 317 -0.89 28.29 -24.01
N GLY A 318 -0.28 28.30 -25.20
CA GLY A 318 0.39 27.12 -25.78
C GLY A 318 -0.52 26.11 -26.49
N LEU A 319 -1.81 26.43 -26.67
CA LEU A 319 -2.74 25.54 -27.38
C LEU A 319 -2.41 25.49 -28.89
N PRO A 320 -2.24 24.31 -29.50
CA PRO A 320 -2.02 24.20 -30.94
C PRO A 320 -3.28 24.57 -31.74
N ALA A 321 -3.13 24.97 -33.00
CA ALA A 321 -4.26 25.23 -33.88
C ALA A 321 -5.10 23.95 -34.07
N GLY A 322 -6.42 24.05 -33.92
CA GLY A 322 -7.34 22.90 -33.90
C GLY A 322 -7.30 22.10 -32.59
N GLY A 323 -6.49 22.53 -31.61
CA GLY A 323 -6.39 21.89 -30.30
C GLY A 323 -7.70 22.02 -29.50
N ARG A 324 -8.08 20.93 -28.83
CA ARG A 324 -9.25 20.87 -27.95
C ARG A 324 -8.79 20.80 -26.49
N ILE A 325 -9.52 21.48 -25.62
CA ILE A 325 -9.32 21.43 -24.18
C ILE A 325 -10.31 20.40 -23.62
N ARG A 326 -9.81 19.25 -23.19
CA ARG A 326 -10.61 18.21 -22.54
C ARG A 326 -10.98 18.66 -21.12
N LEU A 327 -12.26 18.53 -20.78
CA LEU A 327 -12.74 18.65 -19.41
C LEU A 327 -12.85 17.28 -18.74
N ALA A 328 -13.57 16.36 -19.37
CA ALA A 328 -13.73 14.99 -18.90
C ALA A 328 -14.06 14.04 -20.06
N ALA A 329 -13.49 12.84 -20.02
CA ALA A 329 -13.90 11.73 -20.86
C ALA A 329 -14.86 10.82 -20.07
N LEU A 330 -16.01 10.55 -20.67
CA LEU A 330 -17.11 9.76 -20.16
C LEU A 330 -17.18 8.48 -20.98
N ASP A 331 -17.18 7.32 -20.34
CA ASP A 331 -17.04 6.01 -20.99
C ASP A 331 -18.11 4.99 -20.55
N THR A 332 -19.02 5.40 -19.68
CA THR A 332 -20.08 4.52 -19.15
C THR A 332 -21.45 5.11 -19.45
N TYR A 333 -22.32 4.34 -20.10
CA TYR A 333 -23.68 4.73 -20.42
C TYR A 333 -24.71 3.73 -19.87
N ASP A 334 -25.67 4.22 -19.10
CA ASP A 334 -26.69 3.39 -18.43
C ASP A 334 -28.10 3.49 -19.05
N GLY A 335 -28.24 4.17 -20.18
CA GLY A 335 -29.53 4.45 -20.83
C GLY A 335 -30.19 5.73 -20.34
N VAL A 336 -29.66 6.38 -19.29
CA VAL A 336 -30.17 7.65 -18.76
C VAL A 336 -29.09 8.72 -18.82
N VAL A 337 -27.87 8.40 -18.39
CA VAL A 337 -26.73 9.32 -18.31
C VAL A 337 -25.45 8.65 -18.84
N TYR A 338 -24.66 9.43 -19.56
CA TYR A 338 -23.28 9.12 -19.90
C TYR A 338 -22.39 9.71 -18.79
N GLY A 339 -21.63 8.86 -18.10
CA GLY A 339 -20.87 9.19 -16.89
C GLY A 339 -19.38 8.84 -16.98
N VAL A 340 -18.63 9.29 -15.98
CA VAL A 340 -17.20 9.02 -15.84
C VAL A 340 -16.98 7.80 -14.94
N GLY A 341 -16.39 6.73 -15.48
CA GLY A 341 -15.94 5.56 -14.71
C GLY A 341 -16.94 4.40 -14.64
N GLY A 342 -16.45 3.19 -14.91
CA GLY A 342 -17.24 1.95 -14.90
C GLY A 342 -17.48 1.32 -13.51
N ALA A 343 -18.35 0.30 -13.46
CA ALA A 343 -18.68 -0.41 -12.22
C ALA A 343 -17.47 -1.15 -11.61
N ARG A 344 -17.18 -0.90 -10.31
CA ARG A 344 -16.17 -1.65 -9.54
C ARG A 344 -16.56 -3.14 -9.47
N GLY A 345 -15.65 -4.04 -9.86
CA GLY A 345 -15.77 -5.48 -9.63
C GLY A 345 -15.86 -6.39 -10.86
N GLY A 346 -15.91 -5.83 -12.08
CA GLY A 346 -15.84 -6.63 -13.33
C GLY A 346 -14.45 -7.20 -13.63
N ASP A 347 -14.34 -8.16 -14.56
CA ASP A 347 -13.05 -8.72 -15.01
C ASP A 347 -12.04 -7.62 -15.43
N ALA A 348 -12.53 -6.53 -16.05
CA ALA A 348 -11.74 -5.36 -16.44
C ALA A 348 -11.14 -4.57 -15.25
N SER A 349 -11.84 -4.54 -14.11
CA SER A 349 -11.33 -3.91 -12.88
C SER A 349 -10.23 -4.74 -12.21
N ARG A 350 -10.18 -6.05 -12.48
CA ARG A 350 -9.12 -6.95 -12.01
C ARG A 350 -7.83 -6.86 -12.83
N THR A 351 -7.91 -6.39 -14.07
CA THR A 351 -6.76 -6.20 -14.96
C THR A 351 -6.22 -4.76 -14.95
N GLY A 352 -6.83 -3.84 -14.19
CA GLY A 352 -6.40 -2.44 -14.11
C GLY A 352 -6.64 -1.61 -15.36
N GLN A 353 -7.45 -2.14 -16.29
CA GLN A 353 -7.79 -1.52 -17.57
C GLN A 353 -9.13 -0.78 -17.49
N ALA A 354 -9.85 -0.88 -16.37
CA ALA A 354 -11.12 -0.18 -16.17
C ALA A 354 -10.89 1.25 -15.67
N SER A 355 -11.57 2.19 -16.31
CA SER A 355 -11.77 3.57 -15.86
C SER A 355 -12.42 3.65 -14.46
N GLY A 356 -12.38 4.83 -13.87
CA GLY A 356 -12.94 5.12 -12.55
C GLY A 356 -11.94 4.93 -11.42
N THR A 357 -10.64 4.83 -11.72
CA THR A 357 -9.57 4.69 -10.72
C THR A 357 -8.75 5.98 -10.62
N PHE A 358 -9.40 7.02 -10.11
CA PHE A 358 -8.76 8.31 -9.85
C PHE A 358 -7.77 8.19 -8.71
N ALA A 359 -6.49 8.24 -9.06
CA ALA A 359 -5.40 8.20 -8.12
C ALA A 359 -4.74 9.57 -8.02
N ARG A 360 -4.19 9.88 -6.85
CA ARG A 360 -3.32 11.05 -6.72
C ARG A 360 -2.07 10.81 -7.54
N VAL A 361 -1.81 11.69 -8.51
CA VAL A 361 -0.65 11.58 -9.37
C VAL A 361 0.49 12.42 -8.80
N PRO A 362 1.70 11.87 -8.73
CA PRO A 362 2.89 12.68 -8.56
C PRO A 362 3.06 13.64 -9.75
N TYR A 363 3.96 14.60 -9.64
CA TYR A 363 4.21 15.61 -10.67
C TYR A 363 4.63 15.04 -12.05
N ARG A 364 4.81 13.71 -12.22
CA ARG A 364 5.20 13.09 -13.48
C ARG A 364 4.56 11.71 -13.70
N LEU A 365 4.00 11.48 -14.88
CA LEU A 365 3.58 10.20 -15.44
C LEU A 365 4.53 9.86 -16.58
N ASP A 366 4.98 8.60 -16.63
CA ASP A 366 5.81 8.12 -17.74
C ASP A 366 4.90 7.66 -18.86
N GLN A 367 4.85 8.41 -19.97
CA GLN A 367 4.02 8.11 -21.13
C GLN A 367 4.83 7.39 -22.23
N TRP A 368 5.85 6.61 -21.83
CA TRP A 368 6.78 5.96 -22.75
C TRP A 368 6.05 5.08 -23.77
N GLY A 369 6.12 5.46 -25.06
CA GLY A 369 5.46 4.74 -26.15
C GLY A 369 4.15 5.37 -26.64
N ALA A 370 3.68 6.44 -26.01
CA ALA A 370 2.59 7.26 -26.56
C ALA A 370 3.03 7.93 -27.88
N THR A 371 2.22 7.79 -28.92
CA THR A 371 2.40 8.48 -30.20
C THR A 371 1.57 9.77 -30.23
N GLY A 372 2.24 10.91 -30.43
CA GLY A 372 1.60 12.23 -30.49
C GLY A 372 2.61 13.37 -30.45
N ASP A 373 2.09 14.59 -30.38
CA ASP A 373 2.90 15.81 -30.24
C ASP A 373 2.97 16.22 -28.75
N ASP A 374 4.16 16.59 -28.29
CA ASP A 374 4.37 17.13 -26.95
C ASP A 374 3.84 18.57 -26.88
N VAL A 375 2.90 18.82 -25.97
CA VAL A 375 2.28 20.13 -25.77
C VAL A 375 2.45 20.58 -24.33
N ALA A 376 2.84 21.85 -24.15
CA ALA A 376 2.86 22.52 -22.86
C ALA A 376 1.75 23.59 -22.82
N LEU A 377 0.83 23.45 -21.87
CA LEU A 377 -0.29 24.36 -21.68
C LEU A 377 -0.16 25.10 -20.35
N ASP A 378 -0.32 26.42 -20.40
CA ASP A 378 -0.48 27.25 -19.21
C ASP A 378 -1.95 27.65 -19.09
N VAL A 379 -2.61 27.21 -18.03
CA VAL A 379 -4.04 27.43 -17.81
C VAL A 379 -4.27 28.29 -16.57
N VAL A 380 -5.09 29.32 -16.71
CA VAL A 380 -5.56 30.18 -15.62
C VAL A 380 -7.07 30.10 -15.56
N ILE A 381 -7.60 29.76 -14.39
CA ILE A 381 -9.04 29.64 -14.15
C ILE A 381 -9.65 31.03 -13.91
N GLY A 382 -10.68 31.35 -14.70
CA GLY A 382 -11.51 32.54 -14.54
C GLY A 382 -12.79 32.20 -13.78
N SER A 383 -13.95 32.32 -14.45
CA SER A 383 -15.26 32.05 -13.84
C SER A 383 -15.65 30.57 -13.80
N TYR A 384 -14.85 29.66 -14.38
CA TYR A 384 -15.13 28.22 -14.35
C TYR A 384 -15.23 27.70 -12.91
N ARG A 385 -16.30 26.94 -12.64
CA ARG A 385 -16.53 26.24 -11.38
C ARG A 385 -16.78 24.77 -11.69
N GLY A 386 -15.91 23.91 -11.19
CA GLY A 386 -16.06 22.47 -11.37
C GLY A 386 -14.94 21.70 -10.70
N VAL A 387 -15.14 20.39 -10.56
CA VAL A 387 -14.14 19.47 -10.03
C VAL A 387 -13.19 18.96 -11.10
N TRP A 388 -13.63 18.95 -12.36
CA TRP A 388 -12.83 18.50 -13.49
C TRP A 388 -11.77 19.53 -13.85
N LEU A 389 -10.55 19.07 -14.10
CA LEU A 389 -9.41 19.91 -14.42
C LEU A 389 -9.25 20.01 -15.95
N PRO A 390 -9.46 21.19 -16.56
CA PRO A 390 -9.25 21.40 -17.99
C PRO A 390 -7.80 21.10 -18.41
N GLY A 391 -7.62 20.25 -19.43
CA GLY A 391 -6.31 19.87 -19.93
C GLY A 391 -6.36 19.45 -21.40
N ALA A 392 -5.30 18.82 -21.89
CA ALA A 392 -5.27 18.22 -23.23
C ALA A 392 -4.44 16.93 -23.21
N GLY A 393 -4.75 16.01 -24.13
CA GLY A 393 -3.94 14.81 -24.35
C GLY A 393 -3.84 13.89 -23.14
N ARG A 394 -2.76 13.09 -23.09
CA ARG A 394 -2.36 12.29 -21.93
C ARG A 394 -1.35 13.07 -21.09
N LEU A 395 -1.63 13.22 -19.80
CA LEU A 395 -0.80 14.00 -18.88
C LEU A 395 0.58 13.35 -18.71
N GLU A 396 1.64 14.12 -18.91
CA GLU A 396 3.01 13.76 -18.53
C GLU A 396 3.41 14.44 -17.23
N ARG A 397 3.09 15.72 -17.06
CA ARG A 397 3.48 16.49 -15.87
C ARG A 397 2.50 17.61 -15.60
N ILE A 398 2.24 17.86 -14.31
CA ILE A 398 1.44 18.98 -13.85
C ILE A 398 2.19 19.76 -12.76
N GLY A 399 2.18 21.09 -12.89
CA GLY A 399 2.67 22.02 -11.86
C GLY A 399 1.56 23.00 -11.50
N PHE A 400 1.35 23.24 -10.20
CA PHE A 400 0.36 24.21 -9.73
C PHE A 400 1.05 25.50 -9.30
N ASP A 401 0.55 26.62 -9.78
CA ASP A 401 1.05 27.96 -9.52
C ASP A 401 -0.03 28.82 -8.81
N GLY A 402 0.39 29.97 -8.30
CA GLY A 402 -0.53 30.93 -7.67
C GLY A 402 -0.91 30.62 -6.21
N PRO A 403 -1.88 31.37 -5.65
CA PRO A 403 -2.23 31.35 -4.22
C PRO A 403 -2.86 30.02 -3.77
N GLY A 404 -3.48 29.27 -4.68
CA GLY A 404 -4.10 27.97 -4.42
C GLY A 404 -3.19 26.75 -4.58
N SER A 405 -1.93 26.94 -5.00
CA SER A 405 -1.02 25.86 -5.43
C SER A 405 -0.90 24.69 -4.45
N GLY A 406 -0.73 24.96 -3.15
CA GLY A 406 -0.64 23.91 -2.12
C GLY A 406 -1.92 23.08 -2.00
N ARG A 407 -3.09 23.72 -2.01
CA ARG A 407 -4.40 23.05 -1.96
C ARG A 407 -4.63 22.20 -3.21
N LEU A 408 -4.32 22.73 -4.39
CA LEU A 408 -4.50 22.02 -5.65
C LEU A 408 -3.60 20.77 -5.73
N ALA A 409 -2.32 20.91 -5.39
CA ALA A 409 -1.39 19.80 -5.34
C ALA A 409 -1.82 18.71 -4.34
N ASP A 410 -2.42 19.11 -3.22
CA ASP A 410 -2.94 18.18 -2.21
C ASP A 410 -4.30 17.57 -2.56
N SER A 411 -5.03 18.11 -3.54
CA SER A 411 -6.39 17.66 -3.89
C SER A 411 -6.54 17.16 -5.32
N PHE A 412 -5.45 17.07 -6.10
CA PHE A 412 -5.46 16.60 -7.47
C PHE A 412 -5.44 15.08 -7.58
N TYR A 413 -6.31 14.56 -8.44
CA TYR A 413 -6.46 13.16 -8.81
C TYR A 413 -6.58 13.07 -10.33
N TYR A 414 -6.17 11.95 -10.92
CA TYR A 414 -6.25 11.73 -12.36
C TYR A 414 -6.49 10.25 -12.64
N ASP A 415 -7.18 9.99 -13.73
CA ASP A 415 -7.36 8.67 -14.31
C ASP A 415 -6.66 8.63 -15.66
N ASP A 416 -5.64 7.78 -15.78
CA ASP A 416 -4.82 7.68 -16.99
C ASP A 416 -5.53 6.92 -18.12
N ALA A 417 -6.46 6.01 -17.80
CA ALA A 417 -7.20 5.23 -18.80
C ALA A 417 -8.08 6.14 -19.67
N ILE A 418 -8.68 7.15 -19.05
CA ILE A 418 -9.55 8.16 -19.70
C ILE A 418 -8.92 9.54 -19.81
N ALA A 419 -7.64 9.66 -19.44
CA ALA A 419 -6.85 10.89 -19.45
C ALA A 419 -7.62 12.12 -18.93
N THR A 420 -8.22 11.98 -17.74
CA THR A 420 -9.10 12.98 -17.10
C THR A 420 -8.59 13.31 -15.70
N GLY A 421 -8.46 14.61 -15.40
CA GLY A 421 -8.05 15.13 -14.09
C GLY A 421 -9.22 15.68 -13.27
N ALA A 422 -9.12 15.55 -11.95
CA ALA A 422 -10.10 16.08 -11.00
C ALA A 422 -9.44 16.67 -9.75
N VAL A 423 -10.00 17.74 -9.20
CA VAL A 423 -9.58 18.40 -7.96
C VAL A 423 -10.70 18.32 -6.92
N VAL A 424 -10.42 17.63 -5.81
CA VAL A 424 -11.35 17.55 -4.67
C VAL A 424 -11.51 18.93 -4.03
N GLY A 425 -12.76 19.40 -3.93
CA GLY A 425 -13.09 20.75 -3.49
C GLY A 425 -13.31 21.75 -4.64
N GLY A 426 -12.93 21.38 -5.86
CA GLY A 426 -13.13 22.17 -7.08
C GLY A 426 -12.04 23.22 -7.35
N LEU A 427 -12.10 23.77 -8.56
CA LEU A 427 -11.29 24.89 -9.01
C LEU A 427 -11.94 26.23 -8.65
N ALA A 428 -11.09 27.22 -8.36
CA ALA A 428 -11.48 28.57 -8.03
C ALA A 428 -10.81 29.59 -8.95
N GLU A 429 -11.46 30.74 -9.10
CA GLU A 429 -10.92 31.88 -9.84
C GLU A 429 -9.53 32.26 -9.34
N GLY A 430 -8.60 32.42 -10.29
CA GLY A 430 -7.18 32.69 -10.02
C GLY A 430 -6.32 31.46 -9.73
N ASP A 431 -6.89 30.25 -9.68
CA ASP A 431 -6.11 29.01 -9.71
C ASP A 431 -5.37 28.91 -11.06
N ALA A 432 -4.08 28.61 -11.02
CA ALA A 432 -3.23 28.50 -12.20
C ALA A 432 -2.41 27.21 -12.18
N TYR A 433 -2.20 26.62 -13.35
CA TYR A 433 -1.40 25.41 -13.47
C TYR A 433 -0.80 25.27 -14.87
N ARG A 434 0.32 24.57 -14.93
CA ARG A 434 1.01 24.18 -16.15
C ARG A 434 0.88 22.68 -16.35
N ILE A 435 0.47 22.28 -17.55
CA ILE A 435 0.40 20.88 -17.99
C ILE A 435 1.41 20.66 -19.10
N GLU A 436 2.15 19.55 -19.03
CA GLU A 436 2.85 18.95 -20.15
C GLU A 436 2.12 17.64 -20.47
N ALA A 437 1.76 17.45 -21.74
CA ALA A 437 0.97 16.31 -22.18
C ALA A 437 1.31 15.92 -23.61
N VAL A 438 1.06 14.64 -23.92
CA VAL A 438 1.15 14.12 -25.29
C VAL A 438 -0.23 14.14 -25.90
N VAL A 439 -0.42 14.91 -26.98
CA VAL A 439 -1.69 14.99 -27.71
C VAL A 439 -1.62 14.07 -28.93
N PRO A 440 -2.49 13.04 -29.02
CA PRO A 440 -2.54 12.18 -30.19
C PRO A 440 -2.87 12.97 -31.45
N ALA A 441 -2.29 12.57 -32.58
CA ALA A 441 -2.68 13.12 -33.87
C ALA A 441 -4.17 12.83 -34.14
N THR A 442 -4.89 13.83 -34.64
CA THR A 442 -6.31 13.69 -35.01
C THR A 442 -6.42 13.57 -36.52
N PRO A 443 -6.41 12.36 -37.10
CA PRO A 443 -6.60 12.19 -38.53
C PRO A 443 -8.01 12.62 -38.96
N PRO A 444 -8.20 12.99 -40.25
CA PRO A 444 -9.52 13.28 -40.79
C PRO A 444 -10.40 12.02 -40.75
N LEU A 445 -11.72 12.20 -40.67
CA LEU A 445 -12.69 11.11 -40.52
C LEU A 445 -12.51 10.03 -41.60
N GLU A 446 -12.24 10.44 -42.84
CA GLU A 446 -12.11 9.54 -44.00
C GLU A 446 -10.93 8.58 -43.86
N ALA A 447 -9.90 8.94 -43.09
CA ALA A 447 -8.75 8.08 -42.84
C ALA A 447 -9.10 6.87 -41.95
N LEU A 448 -10.22 6.92 -41.22
CA LEU A 448 -10.70 5.81 -40.40
C LEU A 448 -11.36 4.70 -41.22
N ALA A 449 -11.58 4.88 -42.53
CA ALA A 449 -12.23 3.88 -43.37
C ALA A 449 -11.48 2.52 -43.39
N ASP A 450 -10.16 2.55 -43.30
CA ASP A 450 -9.30 1.36 -43.32
C ASP A 450 -9.01 0.78 -41.93
N GLU A 451 -9.51 1.43 -40.86
CA GLU A 451 -9.26 1.04 -39.48
C GLU A 451 -10.13 -0.14 -39.02
N ARG A 452 -9.66 -0.80 -37.96
CA ARG A 452 -10.39 -1.86 -37.26
C ARG A 452 -10.57 -1.48 -35.79
N PRO A 453 -11.59 -2.05 -35.11
CA PRO A 453 -11.73 -1.90 -33.67
C PRO A 453 -10.45 -2.26 -32.93
N GLY A 454 -10.03 -1.39 -32.02
CA GLY A 454 -8.89 -1.64 -31.14
C GLY A 454 -9.21 -2.63 -30.01
N ASP A 455 -8.25 -2.82 -29.11
CA ASP A 455 -8.33 -3.77 -27.99
C ASP A 455 -8.53 -3.08 -26.63
N ALA A 456 -8.79 -1.77 -26.60
CA ALA A 456 -9.12 -1.07 -25.37
C ALA A 456 -10.37 -1.64 -24.71
N VAL A 457 -10.36 -1.68 -23.37
CA VAL A 457 -11.45 -2.23 -22.57
C VAL A 457 -12.39 -1.09 -22.18
N ALA A 458 -13.46 -0.90 -22.97
CA ALA A 458 -14.55 0.03 -22.64
C ALA A 458 -15.77 -0.71 -22.05
N PRO A 459 -16.47 -0.15 -21.04
CA PRO A 459 -17.74 -0.69 -20.58
C PRO A 459 -18.78 -0.71 -21.70
N ARG A 460 -19.50 -1.83 -21.88
CA ARG A 460 -20.61 -1.87 -22.83
C ARG A 460 -21.77 -0.99 -22.36
N PRO A 461 -22.36 -0.17 -23.24
CA PRO A 461 -23.54 0.61 -22.92
C PRO A 461 -24.73 -0.30 -22.61
N THR A 462 -25.62 0.17 -21.73
CA THR A 462 -26.89 -0.50 -21.41
C THR A 462 -28.06 0.42 -21.74
N GLY A 463 -29.24 -0.15 -22.03
CA GLY A 463 -30.41 0.64 -22.41
C GLY A 463 -30.26 1.37 -23.75
N VAL A 464 -29.53 0.78 -24.70
CA VAL A 464 -29.37 1.34 -26.06
C VAL A 464 -30.71 1.24 -26.82
N PRO A 465 -31.21 2.33 -27.44
CA PRO A 465 -32.43 2.28 -28.25
C PRO A 465 -32.27 1.50 -29.55
N ASP A 466 -33.33 0.82 -30.00
CA ASP A 466 -33.36 0.11 -31.29
C ASP A 466 -33.06 1.03 -32.48
N ALA A 467 -33.45 2.30 -32.40
CA ALA A 467 -33.18 3.33 -33.40
C ALA A 467 -31.68 3.51 -33.72
N VAL A 468 -30.78 3.15 -32.80
CA VAL A 468 -29.32 3.17 -33.04
C VAL A 468 -28.96 2.13 -34.10
N GLY A 469 -29.38 0.88 -33.91
CA GLY A 469 -29.12 -0.21 -34.87
C GLY A 469 -29.78 0.05 -36.22
N GLU A 470 -31.02 0.54 -36.23
CA GLU A 470 -31.72 0.93 -37.47
C GLU A 470 -30.95 2.03 -38.23
N ARG A 471 -30.34 2.97 -37.50
CA ARG A 471 -29.52 4.04 -38.11
C ARG A 471 -28.19 3.52 -38.64
N VAL A 472 -27.53 2.58 -37.96
CA VAL A 472 -26.34 1.89 -38.47
C VAL A 472 -26.69 1.17 -39.76
N ASP A 473 -27.75 0.37 -39.76
CA ASP A 473 -28.19 -0.38 -40.94
C ASP A 473 -28.52 0.56 -42.12
N ALA A 474 -29.26 1.64 -41.87
CA ALA A 474 -29.63 2.61 -42.90
C ALA A 474 -28.43 3.37 -43.47
N SER A 475 -27.45 3.72 -42.64
CA SER A 475 -26.26 4.50 -43.06
C SER A 475 -25.17 3.66 -43.70
N THR A 476 -25.14 2.36 -43.41
CA THR A 476 -24.14 1.42 -43.93
C THR A 476 -24.64 0.59 -45.12
N ALA A 477 -25.95 0.64 -45.40
CA ALA A 477 -26.53 0.02 -46.59
C ALA A 477 -25.89 0.55 -47.87
N ALA A 478 -25.53 -0.36 -48.78
CA ALA A 478 -24.99 0.01 -50.08
C ALA A 478 -26.04 0.81 -50.90
N PRO A 479 -25.64 1.88 -51.63
CA PRO A 479 -26.56 2.76 -52.34
C PRO A 479 -27.49 2.08 -53.35
N ASP A 480 -27.15 0.87 -53.81
CA ASP A 480 -27.77 0.26 -55.00
C ASP A 480 -28.70 -0.92 -54.71
N GLY A 481 -29.01 -1.25 -53.43
CA GLY A 481 -30.00 -2.28 -53.10
C GLY A 481 -29.75 -3.68 -53.72
N SER A 482 -28.57 -3.93 -54.30
CA SER A 482 -28.26 -5.22 -54.89
C SER A 482 -27.92 -6.19 -53.76
N THR A 483 -28.91 -6.99 -53.37
CA THR A 483 -28.61 -8.32 -52.86
C THR A 483 -27.81 -9.02 -53.96
N ALA A 484 -26.52 -9.23 -53.74
CA ALA A 484 -25.70 -10.11 -54.58
C ALA A 484 -26.14 -11.57 -54.34
N GLY A 485 -27.38 -11.88 -54.68
CA GLY A 485 -27.89 -13.22 -54.93
C GLY A 485 -27.50 -13.65 -56.34
N GLY A 486 -26.19 -13.72 -56.61
CA GLY A 486 -25.62 -14.25 -57.83
C GLY A 486 -24.44 -15.13 -57.47
N ALA A 487 -24.59 -16.45 -57.65
CA ALA A 487 -23.71 -17.49 -57.12
C ALA A 487 -22.27 -17.51 -57.68
N ASP A 488 -21.82 -16.49 -58.42
CA ASP A 488 -20.50 -16.49 -59.10
C ASP A 488 -19.77 -15.12 -59.03
N ALA A 489 -19.88 -14.39 -57.91
CA ALA A 489 -19.02 -13.24 -57.62
C ALA A 489 -18.14 -13.51 -56.39
N GLY A 490 -16.91 -13.95 -56.62
CA GLY A 490 -15.90 -14.05 -55.58
C GLY A 490 -15.52 -12.67 -55.03
N VAL A 491 -15.58 -12.52 -53.70
CA VAL A 491 -14.94 -11.47 -52.88
C VAL A 491 -15.23 -10.03 -53.34
N GLY A 492 -16.43 -9.52 -53.05
CA GLY A 492 -16.83 -8.12 -53.30
C GLY A 492 -17.48 -7.48 -52.07
N THR A 493 -16.65 -6.81 -51.25
CA THR A 493 -16.96 -5.72 -50.30
C THR A 493 -18.15 -5.89 -49.35
N SER A 494 -17.97 -6.66 -48.27
CA SER A 494 -18.48 -6.21 -46.97
C SER A 494 -17.69 -4.95 -46.60
N SER A 495 -18.32 -3.79 -46.46
CA SER A 495 -17.64 -2.57 -45.99
C SER A 495 -16.88 -2.86 -44.70
N SER A 496 -15.62 -2.45 -44.58
CA SER A 496 -14.83 -2.59 -43.34
C SER A 496 -15.56 -1.92 -42.16
N PRO A 497 -15.37 -2.38 -40.91
CA PRO A 497 -15.94 -1.69 -39.74
C PRO A 497 -15.59 -0.19 -39.72
N GLY A 498 -14.35 0.16 -40.09
CA GLY A 498 -13.94 1.55 -40.26
C GLY A 498 -14.75 2.32 -41.30
N ALA A 499 -15.00 1.73 -42.48
CA ALA A 499 -15.82 2.38 -43.52
C ALA A 499 -17.28 2.55 -43.08
N GLN A 500 -17.81 1.59 -42.31
CA GLN A 500 -19.14 1.68 -41.71
C GLN A 500 -19.22 2.82 -40.68
N LEU A 501 -18.18 2.96 -39.85
CA LEU A 501 -18.07 4.06 -38.87
C LEU A 501 -18.05 5.43 -39.58
N VAL A 502 -17.23 5.55 -40.63
CA VAL A 502 -17.17 6.77 -41.46
C VAL A 502 -18.52 7.09 -42.08
N ALA A 503 -19.23 6.09 -42.62
CA ALA A 503 -20.55 6.27 -43.21
C ALA A 503 -21.59 6.71 -42.17
N ALA A 504 -21.65 6.06 -41.01
CA ALA A 504 -22.58 6.39 -39.94
C ALA A 504 -22.39 7.81 -39.39
N ILE A 505 -21.14 8.21 -39.12
CA ILE A 505 -20.83 9.56 -38.64
C ILE A 505 -21.07 10.61 -39.73
N SER A 506 -20.75 10.31 -40.99
CA SER A 506 -21.02 11.21 -42.12
C SER A 506 -22.52 11.43 -42.31
N ALA A 507 -23.33 10.38 -42.15
CA ALA A 507 -24.80 10.48 -42.20
C ALA A 507 -25.34 11.35 -41.06
N LEU A 508 -24.83 11.20 -39.83
CA LEU A 508 -25.20 12.09 -38.72
C LEU A 508 -24.90 13.56 -39.04
N ARG A 509 -23.71 13.85 -39.56
CA ARG A 509 -23.31 15.22 -39.94
C ARG A 509 -24.13 15.78 -41.11
N ALA A 510 -24.50 14.93 -42.07
CA ALA A 510 -25.24 15.33 -43.26
C ALA A 510 -26.73 15.58 -42.99
N ASP A 511 -27.35 14.77 -42.12
CA ASP A 511 -28.79 14.84 -41.83
C ASP A 511 -29.11 15.76 -40.63
N GLY A 512 -28.13 16.05 -39.78
CA GLY A 512 -28.33 16.75 -38.51
C GLY A 512 -28.34 18.27 -38.60
N TYR A 513 -29.09 18.92 -37.70
CA TYR A 513 -29.18 20.37 -37.54
C TYR A 513 -28.91 20.75 -36.09
N VAL A 514 -28.09 21.79 -35.89
CA VAL A 514 -27.69 22.24 -34.55
C VAL A 514 -28.77 23.15 -33.96
N SER A 515 -29.27 22.80 -32.77
CA SER A 515 -29.95 23.74 -31.88
C SER A 515 -29.70 23.43 -30.41
N HIS A 516 -29.29 24.46 -29.68
CA HIS A 516 -29.05 24.44 -28.25
C HIS A 516 -30.32 24.64 -27.41
N GLY A 517 -31.46 24.95 -28.05
CA GLY A 517 -32.73 25.19 -27.36
C GLY A 517 -32.71 26.37 -26.37
N VAL A 518 -31.91 27.40 -26.67
CA VAL A 518 -31.80 28.66 -25.89
C VAL A 518 -31.87 29.86 -26.84
N GLY A 519 -32.33 31.00 -26.32
CA GLY A 519 -32.46 32.24 -27.10
C GLY A 519 -33.45 32.09 -28.25
N ASP A 520 -33.07 32.59 -29.43
CA ASP A 520 -33.89 32.57 -30.66
C ASP A 520 -33.76 31.27 -31.47
N ALA A 521 -32.99 30.29 -30.97
CA ALA A 521 -32.81 29.01 -31.66
C ALA A 521 -34.08 28.13 -31.58
N PRO A 522 -34.39 27.31 -32.60
CA PRO A 522 -35.52 26.39 -32.56
C PRO A 522 -35.51 25.50 -31.32
N PHE A 523 -36.64 25.27 -30.68
CA PHE A 523 -36.68 24.50 -29.44
C PHE A 523 -36.11 23.08 -29.64
N SER A 524 -35.14 22.70 -28.81
CA SER A 524 -34.55 21.35 -28.77
C SER A 524 -34.55 20.85 -27.33
N ARG A 525 -35.13 19.65 -27.10
CA ARG A 525 -35.16 19.02 -25.77
C ARG A 525 -33.73 18.78 -25.26
N SER A 526 -33.48 19.03 -23.98
CA SER A 526 -32.20 18.76 -23.29
C SER A 526 -32.00 17.27 -23.02
N GLY A 527 -30.75 16.88 -22.74
CA GLY A 527 -30.42 15.57 -22.21
C GLY A 527 -30.01 14.56 -23.27
N HIS A 528 -29.62 13.38 -22.81
CA HIS A 528 -29.09 12.28 -23.61
C HIS A 528 -29.54 10.91 -23.10
N SER A 529 -30.77 10.82 -22.55
CA SER A 529 -31.39 9.55 -22.23
C SER A 529 -31.65 8.73 -23.50
N ALA A 530 -31.84 7.42 -23.34
CA ALA A 530 -32.17 6.50 -24.43
C ALA A 530 -33.37 6.99 -25.24
N GLU A 531 -34.44 7.43 -24.57
CA GLU A 531 -35.61 8.03 -25.23
C GLU A 531 -35.24 9.29 -26.02
N ARG A 532 -34.43 10.19 -25.44
CA ARG A 532 -34.02 11.42 -26.13
C ARG A 532 -33.13 11.15 -27.35
N ILE A 533 -32.27 10.13 -27.29
CA ILE A 533 -31.43 9.72 -28.43
C ILE A 533 -32.28 9.05 -29.51
N ALA A 534 -33.27 8.23 -29.14
CA ALA A 534 -34.23 7.67 -30.10
C ALA A 534 -35.00 8.79 -30.82
N ASP A 535 -35.49 9.77 -30.07
CA ASP A 535 -36.16 10.96 -30.63
C ASP A 535 -35.26 11.73 -31.58
N LEU A 536 -33.97 11.92 -31.23
CA LEU A 536 -33.01 12.59 -32.11
C LEU A 536 -32.89 11.86 -33.45
N LEU A 537 -32.68 10.54 -33.40
CA LEU A 537 -32.39 9.74 -34.59
C LEU A 537 -33.61 9.57 -35.51
N THR A 538 -34.82 9.72 -34.98
CA THR A 538 -36.08 9.55 -35.72
C THR A 538 -36.73 10.88 -36.13
N ALA A 539 -36.40 12.00 -35.48
CA ALA A 539 -36.95 13.31 -35.79
C ALA A 539 -36.56 13.80 -37.19
N GLN A 540 -37.48 14.52 -37.85
CA GLN A 540 -37.28 15.16 -39.14
C GLN A 540 -37.79 16.61 -39.09
N PRO A 541 -36.90 17.62 -39.08
CA PRO A 541 -35.43 17.53 -39.13
C PRO A 541 -34.80 16.96 -37.84
N MET A 542 -33.65 16.28 -37.97
CA MET A 542 -32.87 15.76 -36.84
C MET A 542 -32.21 16.91 -36.08
N LEU A 543 -32.90 17.47 -35.09
CA LEU A 543 -32.48 18.65 -34.34
C LEU A 543 -31.85 18.27 -32.99
N GLY A 544 -30.61 18.71 -32.76
CA GLY A 544 -29.91 18.47 -31.50
C GLY A 544 -28.68 19.34 -31.28
N ASP A 545 -27.98 19.13 -30.17
CA ASP A 545 -26.72 19.80 -29.84
C ASP A 545 -25.57 18.79 -29.67
N ALA A 546 -24.37 19.28 -29.36
CA ALA A 546 -23.19 18.42 -29.29
C ALA A 546 -23.29 17.33 -28.21
N GLU A 547 -24.03 17.59 -27.12
CA GLU A 547 -24.35 16.57 -26.11
C GLU A 547 -25.04 15.36 -26.75
N GLN A 548 -26.02 15.61 -27.61
CA GLN A 548 -26.83 14.58 -28.24
C GLN A 548 -26.11 13.87 -29.38
N TYR A 549 -25.43 14.62 -30.26
CA TYR A 549 -24.68 14.04 -31.36
C TYR A 549 -23.49 13.21 -30.89
N ALA A 550 -22.80 13.63 -29.83
CA ALA A 550 -21.69 12.85 -29.29
C ALA A 550 -22.16 11.52 -28.68
N VAL A 551 -23.27 11.52 -27.93
CA VAL A 551 -23.83 10.28 -27.37
C VAL A 551 -24.37 9.37 -28.47
N ALA A 552 -25.11 9.92 -29.44
CA ALA A 552 -25.60 9.13 -30.57
C ALA A 552 -24.45 8.49 -31.36
N ALA A 553 -23.42 9.26 -31.69
CA ALA A 553 -22.26 8.74 -32.41
C ALA A 553 -21.46 7.70 -31.61
N ALA A 554 -21.35 7.87 -30.29
CA ALA A 554 -20.73 6.86 -29.44
C ALA A 554 -21.52 5.54 -29.45
N LEU A 555 -22.85 5.59 -29.38
CA LEU A 555 -23.68 4.38 -29.44
C LEU A 555 -23.59 3.69 -30.82
N LEU A 556 -23.53 4.46 -31.91
CA LEU A 556 -23.30 3.90 -33.26
C LEU A 556 -21.91 3.24 -33.37
N ALA A 557 -20.87 3.86 -32.82
CA ALA A 557 -19.51 3.31 -32.85
C ALA A 557 -19.39 2.02 -32.02
N ASP A 558 -20.05 1.96 -30.86
CA ASP A 558 -20.09 0.76 -30.02
C ASP A 558 -20.86 -0.39 -30.70
N ASP A 559 -21.98 -0.10 -31.38
CA ASP A 559 -22.74 -1.09 -32.17
C ASP A 559 -21.90 -1.70 -33.30
N LEU A 560 -21.04 -0.88 -33.92
CA LEU A 560 -20.03 -1.30 -34.91
C LEU A 560 -18.82 -2.03 -34.29
N GLY A 561 -18.77 -2.13 -32.96
CA GLY A 561 -17.77 -2.89 -32.20
C GLY A 561 -16.52 -2.13 -31.81
N PHE A 562 -16.46 -0.80 -32.01
CA PHE A 562 -15.32 0.00 -31.59
C PHE A 562 -15.42 0.40 -30.11
N PRO A 563 -14.35 0.22 -29.30
CA PRO A 563 -14.29 0.85 -27.98
C PRO A 563 -14.35 2.37 -28.14
N VAL A 564 -15.26 3.01 -27.42
CA VAL A 564 -15.57 4.43 -27.61
C VAL A 564 -15.85 5.11 -26.28
N ARG A 565 -15.55 6.41 -26.22
CA ARG A 565 -15.89 7.28 -25.09
C ARG A 565 -16.29 8.65 -25.59
N VAL A 566 -17.22 9.30 -24.89
CA VAL A 566 -17.62 10.68 -25.14
C VAL A 566 -16.67 11.60 -24.39
N VAL A 567 -16.26 12.71 -24.99
CA VAL A 567 -15.42 13.71 -24.34
C VAL A 567 -16.12 15.05 -24.36
N LEU A 568 -16.29 15.62 -23.17
CA LEU A 568 -16.74 17.01 -23.01
C LEU A 568 -15.52 17.91 -22.87
N GLY A 569 -15.56 19.06 -23.53
CA GLY A 569 -14.49 20.05 -23.43
C GLY A 569 -14.84 21.37 -24.08
N PHE A 570 -13.79 22.12 -24.41
CA PHE A 570 -13.86 23.39 -25.11
C PHE A 570 -12.99 23.34 -26.37
N ALA A 571 -13.50 23.89 -27.47
CA ALA A 571 -12.79 24.00 -28.75
C ALA A 571 -12.82 25.46 -29.20
N PRO A 572 -11.90 26.30 -28.70
CA PRO A 572 -11.83 27.70 -29.13
C PRO A 572 -11.52 27.78 -30.64
N GLY A 573 -12.13 28.76 -31.31
CA GLY A 573 -12.01 28.89 -32.77
C GLY A 573 -10.56 29.01 -33.27
N GLU A 574 -10.23 28.28 -34.33
CA GLU A 574 -8.86 28.22 -34.86
C GLU A 574 -8.27 29.59 -35.23
N ALA A 575 -9.11 30.54 -35.63
CA ALA A 575 -8.67 31.90 -35.94
C ALA A 575 -8.13 32.61 -34.68
N ALA A 576 -8.82 32.50 -33.55
CA ALA A 576 -8.41 33.11 -32.27
C ALA A 576 -7.11 32.47 -31.75
N VAL A 577 -6.97 31.15 -31.87
CA VAL A 577 -5.74 30.43 -31.48
C VAL A 577 -4.54 30.83 -32.34
N ARG A 578 -4.74 30.94 -33.67
CA ARG A 578 -3.67 31.40 -34.58
C ARG A 578 -3.26 32.85 -34.32
N GLU A 579 -4.23 33.73 -34.04
CA GLU A 579 -3.97 35.13 -33.72
C GLU A 579 -3.16 35.29 -32.43
N ALA A 580 -3.46 34.49 -31.41
CA ALA A 580 -2.72 34.51 -30.15
C ALA A 580 -1.25 34.08 -30.28
N ALA A 581 -0.88 33.34 -31.34
CA ALA A 581 0.48 32.91 -31.64
C ALA A 581 1.21 32.25 -30.44
N GLY A 582 0.50 31.38 -29.72
CA GLY A 582 0.98 30.71 -28.50
C GLY A 582 0.76 31.49 -27.20
N GLY A 583 0.29 32.72 -27.28
CA GLY A 583 -0.16 33.54 -26.16
C GLY A 583 -1.53 33.11 -25.59
N PRO A 584 -2.05 33.87 -24.62
CA PRO A 584 -3.29 33.53 -23.91
C PRO A 584 -4.53 33.66 -24.83
N VAL A 585 -5.31 32.59 -24.91
CA VAL A 585 -6.62 32.53 -25.56
C VAL A 585 -7.69 32.46 -24.47
N ALA A 586 -8.65 33.38 -24.51
CA ALA A 586 -9.81 33.36 -23.64
C ALA A 586 -10.80 32.29 -24.14
N VAL A 587 -11.25 31.43 -23.22
CA VAL A 587 -12.22 30.37 -23.50
C VAL A 587 -13.52 30.70 -22.77
N THR A 588 -14.62 30.73 -23.50
CA THR A 588 -15.96 31.08 -22.99
C THR A 588 -16.91 29.88 -23.04
N GLY A 589 -18.14 30.05 -22.53
CA GLY A 589 -19.16 29.01 -22.61
C GLY A 589 -19.57 28.66 -24.04
N SER A 590 -19.49 29.60 -24.99
CA SER A 590 -19.78 29.34 -26.41
C SER A 590 -18.78 28.39 -27.08
N ASP A 591 -17.59 28.21 -26.51
CA ASP A 591 -16.58 27.26 -27.03
C ASP A 591 -16.85 25.82 -26.59
N VAL A 592 -17.87 25.57 -25.75
CA VAL A 592 -18.18 24.23 -25.26
C VAL A 592 -18.56 23.31 -26.42
N THR A 593 -18.00 22.10 -26.41
CA THR A 593 -18.35 21.07 -27.38
C THR A 593 -18.19 19.68 -26.78
N ALA A 594 -18.80 18.70 -27.42
CA ALA A 594 -18.60 17.29 -27.12
C ALA A 594 -18.22 16.54 -28.40
N TRP A 595 -17.29 15.60 -28.26
CA TRP A 595 -16.83 14.73 -29.35
C TRP A 595 -16.69 13.29 -28.86
N ILE A 596 -16.39 12.36 -29.76
CA ILE A 596 -16.10 10.97 -29.38
C ILE A 596 -14.62 10.69 -29.57
N GLU A 597 -14.07 9.80 -28.76
CA GLU A 597 -12.79 9.16 -29.01
C GLU A 597 -13.02 7.69 -29.26
N VAL A 598 -12.49 7.19 -30.37
CA VAL A 598 -12.68 5.82 -30.85
C VAL A 598 -11.32 5.13 -30.85
N ASP A 599 -11.23 3.98 -30.18
CA ASP A 599 -10.00 3.19 -30.16
C ASP A 599 -9.88 2.33 -31.43
N THR A 600 -8.81 2.55 -32.18
CA THR A 600 -8.50 1.79 -33.40
C THR A 600 -7.28 0.90 -33.20
N ALA A 601 -7.24 -0.22 -33.92
CA ALA A 601 -6.17 -1.19 -33.82
C ALA A 601 -4.77 -0.65 -34.22
N SER A 602 -4.71 0.39 -35.06
CA SER A 602 -3.44 0.93 -35.55
C SER A 602 -3.08 2.31 -35.01
N SER A 603 -4.06 3.14 -34.69
CA SER A 603 -3.87 4.53 -34.25
C SER A 603 -4.23 4.76 -32.78
N GLY A 604 -4.76 3.75 -32.07
CA GLY A 604 -5.25 3.89 -30.70
C GLY A 604 -6.44 4.83 -30.62
N TRP A 605 -6.57 5.59 -29.53
CA TRP A 605 -7.65 6.55 -29.34
C TRP A 605 -7.56 7.74 -30.29
N VAL A 606 -8.50 7.82 -31.24
CA VAL A 606 -8.64 8.90 -32.20
C VAL A 606 -9.86 9.76 -31.88
N ALA A 607 -9.68 11.08 -31.79
CA ALA A 607 -10.78 12.03 -31.64
C ALA A 607 -11.56 12.18 -32.96
N VAL A 608 -12.89 12.06 -32.88
CA VAL A 608 -13.81 12.23 -34.00
C VAL A 608 -14.92 13.18 -33.59
N ASP A 609 -15.14 14.21 -34.41
CA ASP A 609 -16.20 15.19 -34.18
C ASP A 609 -17.51 14.75 -34.82
N PRO A 610 -18.57 14.38 -34.08
CA PRO A 610 -19.80 13.93 -34.72
C PRO A 610 -20.74 15.09 -35.11
N ASN A 611 -20.38 16.34 -34.78
CA ASN A 611 -21.30 17.45 -34.88
C ASN A 611 -21.55 17.88 -36.33
N PRO A 612 -22.82 18.11 -36.73
CA PRO A 612 -23.14 18.66 -38.04
C PRO A 612 -22.68 20.13 -38.14
N PRO A 613 -22.38 20.62 -39.36
CA PRO A 613 -22.10 22.03 -39.57
C PRO A 613 -23.34 22.88 -39.26
N VAL A 614 -23.13 24.06 -38.68
CA VAL A 614 -24.21 25.02 -38.39
C VAL A 614 -24.79 25.53 -39.70
N ARG A 615 -26.12 25.41 -39.86
CA ARG A 615 -26.90 25.79 -41.03
C ARG A 615 -28.34 26.10 -40.64
N ASP A 616 -29.07 26.78 -41.54
CA ASP A 616 -30.48 27.10 -41.31
C ASP A 616 -31.33 25.83 -41.17
N VAL A 617 -32.21 25.84 -40.16
CA VAL A 617 -33.09 24.71 -39.85
C VAL A 617 -34.35 24.81 -40.73
N PRO A 618 -34.67 23.78 -41.53
CA PRO A 618 -35.93 23.74 -42.28
C PRO A 618 -37.14 23.73 -41.36
N ASP A 619 -38.28 24.24 -41.85
CA ASP A 619 -39.55 24.09 -41.16
C ASP A 619 -39.87 22.60 -40.96
N ALA A 620 -40.37 22.25 -39.77
CA ALA A 620 -40.76 20.88 -39.47
C ALA A 620 -41.84 20.39 -40.45
N LEU A 621 -41.68 19.17 -40.95
CA LEU A 621 -42.73 18.53 -41.74
C LEU A 621 -43.96 18.35 -40.83
N PRO A 622 -45.17 18.69 -41.30
CA PRO A 622 -46.36 18.44 -40.50
C PRO A 622 -46.52 16.94 -40.27
N ASP A 623 -46.71 16.52 -39.02
CA ASP A 623 -47.11 15.16 -38.67
C ASP A 623 -48.41 14.86 -39.43
N GLU A 624 -48.37 14.01 -40.47
CA GLU A 624 -49.60 13.49 -41.07
C GLU A 624 -50.32 12.69 -39.98
N PRO A 625 -51.46 13.14 -39.45
CA PRO A 625 -52.17 12.38 -38.45
C PRO A 625 -52.68 11.15 -39.17
N THR A 626 -52.21 9.97 -38.79
CA THR A 626 -52.93 8.74 -39.13
C THR A 626 -54.32 8.89 -38.52
N GLU A 627 -55.31 9.26 -39.32
CA GLU A 627 -56.71 9.40 -38.91
C GLU A 627 -57.22 8.02 -38.47
N VAL A 628 -56.99 7.69 -37.20
CA VAL A 628 -57.74 6.63 -36.55
C VAL A 628 -59.13 7.20 -36.32
N ALA A 629 -60.05 6.93 -37.25
CA ALA A 629 -61.45 7.33 -37.14
C ALA A 629 -62.06 6.82 -35.83
N ARG A 630 -62.03 7.65 -34.78
CA ARG A 630 -62.76 7.41 -33.54
C ARG A 630 -64.16 8.01 -33.71
N PRO A 631 -65.24 7.24 -33.47
CA PRO A 631 -66.59 7.80 -33.47
C PRO A 631 -66.72 8.87 -32.36
N GLN A 632 -67.42 9.94 -32.72
CA GLN A 632 -67.56 11.18 -31.95
C GLN A 632 -68.30 11.00 -30.61
N THR A 633 -68.17 12.05 -29.77
CA THR A 633 -68.82 12.38 -28.48
C THR A 633 -68.05 11.87 -27.25
N VAL A 634 -67.54 12.72 -26.35
CA VAL A 634 -68.24 13.77 -25.57
C VAL A 634 -67.27 14.95 -25.29
N LEU A 635 -67.82 16.17 -25.30
CA LEU A 635 -67.31 17.50 -24.90
C LEU A 635 -65.79 17.71 -24.68
N PRO A 636 -65.19 18.78 -25.22
CA PRO A 636 -63.89 19.23 -24.72
C PRO A 636 -64.04 19.66 -23.25
N PRO A 637 -63.21 19.16 -22.31
CA PRO A 637 -62.98 19.92 -21.09
C PRO A 637 -62.39 21.30 -21.48
N PRO A 638 -62.52 22.32 -20.62
CA PRO A 638 -61.92 23.61 -20.89
C PRO A 638 -60.43 23.41 -21.17
N VAL A 639 -59.88 24.20 -22.10
CA VAL A 639 -58.43 24.32 -22.26
C VAL A 639 -57.90 24.76 -20.89
N GLU A 640 -57.28 23.83 -20.16
CA GLU A 640 -56.34 24.23 -19.13
C GLU A 640 -55.23 24.96 -19.88
N GLU A 641 -55.13 26.28 -19.67
CA GLU A 641 -53.88 26.99 -19.91
C GLU A 641 -52.78 26.11 -19.35
N GLN A 642 -51.86 25.69 -20.22
CA GLN A 642 -50.65 25.02 -19.78
C GLN A 642 -50.00 25.97 -18.80
N ALA A 643 -50.19 25.69 -17.51
CA ALA A 643 -49.44 26.34 -16.47
C ALA A 643 -47.97 26.17 -16.87
N GLU A 644 -47.27 27.30 -16.99
CA GLU A 644 -45.81 27.30 -17.00
C GLU A 644 -45.37 26.27 -15.96
N PRO A 645 -44.50 25.31 -16.31
CA PRO A 645 -44.07 24.32 -15.36
C PRO A 645 -43.51 25.08 -14.17
N ASP A 646 -44.25 25.01 -13.06
CA ASP A 646 -43.87 25.55 -11.76
C ASP A 646 -42.41 25.21 -11.56
N ASP A 647 -41.61 26.23 -11.27
CA ASP A 647 -40.18 26.15 -10.95
C ASP A 647 -40.01 25.01 -9.95
N ARG A 648 -39.79 23.80 -10.46
CA ARG A 648 -39.26 22.71 -9.68
C ARG A 648 -37.83 23.12 -9.49
N THR A 649 -37.63 23.86 -8.40
CA THR A 649 -36.36 24.01 -7.74
C THR A 649 -35.63 22.70 -7.93
N PRO A 650 -34.43 22.70 -8.55
CA PRO A 650 -33.59 21.51 -8.55
C PRO A 650 -33.58 20.97 -7.13
N PRO A 651 -33.61 19.64 -6.91
CA PRO A 651 -33.45 19.12 -5.56
C PRO A 651 -32.25 19.85 -4.96
N ASP A 652 -32.47 20.49 -3.82
CA ASP A 652 -31.46 21.20 -3.05
C ASP A 652 -30.31 20.22 -2.84
N THR A 653 -29.34 20.22 -3.76
CA THR A 653 -28.06 19.57 -3.60
C THR A 653 -27.24 20.56 -2.81
N SER A 654 -27.69 20.81 -1.58
CA SER A 654 -26.79 21.18 -0.52
C SER A 654 -25.70 20.12 -0.56
N ARG A 655 -24.55 20.54 -1.11
CA ARG A 655 -23.24 20.00 -0.83
C ARG A 655 -23.32 19.48 0.59
N ASP A 656 -23.09 18.18 0.76
CA ASP A 656 -22.86 17.63 2.09
C ASP A 656 -21.56 18.30 2.54
N ASP A 657 -21.69 19.50 3.11
CA ASP A 657 -20.66 20.24 3.79
C ASP A 657 -20.33 19.33 4.98
N ARG A 658 -19.44 18.38 4.72
CA ARG A 658 -18.82 17.58 5.77
C ARG A 658 -18.35 18.61 6.78
N PRO A 659 -18.93 18.66 7.99
CA PRO A 659 -18.61 19.68 8.93
C PRO A 659 -17.10 19.60 9.16
N GLU A 660 -16.39 20.72 8.93
CA GLU A 660 -14.99 20.85 9.30
C GLU A 660 -14.86 20.30 10.72
N ALA A 661 -14.12 19.19 10.84
CA ALA A 661 -14.07 18.46 12.10
C ALA A 661 -13.59 19.42 13.19
N ASP A 662 -14.42 19.56 14.23
CA ASP A 662 -14.24 20.50 15.33
C ASP A 662 -12.75 20.59 15.73
N PRO A 663 -12.13 21.78 15.69
CA PRO A 663 -10.70 21.93 15.99
C PRO A 663 -10.35 21.41 17.40
N THR A 664 -11.31 21.40 18.32
CA THR A 664 -11.13 20.81 19.65
C THR A 664 -11.09 19.28 19.59
N LEU A 665 -11.93 18.64 18.76
CA LEU A 665 -11.91 17.20 18.54
C LEU A 665 -10.61 16.77 17.84
N GLN A 666 -10.14 17.54 16.87
CA GLN A 666 -8.84 17.30 16.22
C GLN A 666 -7.68 17.41 17.21
N ALA A 667 -7.68 18.44 18.08
CA ALA A 667 -6.68 18.59 19.14
C ALA A 667 -6.72 17.42 20.14
N VAL A 668 -7.91 16.95 20.51
CA VAL A 668 -8.08 15.78 21.39
C VAL A 668 -7.57 14.50 20.70
N LEU A 669 -7.92 14.26 19.44
CA LEU A 669 -7.43 13.11 18.68
C LEU A 669 -5.90 13.13 18.51
N ALA A 670 -5.32 14.31 18.26
CA ALA A 670 -3.87 14.50 18.23
C ALA A 670 -3.23 14.20 19.60
N ALA A 671 -3.82 14.70 20.69
CA ALA A 671 -3.35 14.43 22.05
C ALA A 671 -3.45 12.93 22.40
N VAL A 672 -4.55 12.27 22.03
CA VAL A 672 -4.75 10.82 22.21
C VAL A 672 -3.73 10.03 21.40
N ARG A 673 -3.44 10.44 20.16
CA ARG A 673 -2.41 9.82 19.31
C ARG A 673 -1.02 9.95 19.92
N VAL A 674 -0.64 11.15 20.37
CA VAL A 674 0.64 11.41 21.05
C VAL A 674 0.73 10.61 22.35
N ALA A 675 -0.34 10.58 23.14
CA ALA A 675 -0.41 9.79 24.37
C ALA A 675 -0.29 8.29 24.08
N GLY A 676 -0.97 7.79 23.04
CA GLY A 676 -0.92 6.40 22.60
C GLY A 676 0.49 5.97 22.18
N TRP A 677 1.16 6.76 21.34
CA TRP A 677 2.55 6.51 20.94
C TRP A 677 3.53 6.60 22.12
N SER A 678 3.33 7.54 23.03
CA SER A 678 4.12 7.67 24.25
C SER A 678 3.94 6.45 25.16
N LEU A 679 2.71 5.96 25.30
CA LEU A 679 2.39 4.76 26.09
C LEU A 679 2.98 3.50 25.45
N LEU A 680 2.93 3.40 24.12
CA LEU A 680 3.53 2.29 23.37
C LEU A 680 5.06 2.28 23.53
N ALA A 681 5.72 3.43 23.37
CA ALA A 681 7.16 3.57 23.56
C ALA A 681 7.57 3.21 24.99
N LEU A 682 6.81 3.67 25.99
CA LEU A 682 7.03 3.34 27.40
C LEU A 682 6.80 1.84 27.66
N GLY A 683 5.75 1.25 27.08
CA GLY A 683 5.45 -0.17 27.16
C GLY A 683 6.54 -1.03 26.55
N LEU A 684 7.07 -0.63 25.40
CA LEU A 684 8.18 -1.32 24.74
C LEU A 684 9.48 -1.21 25.55
N ALA A 685 9.77 -0.04 26.11
CA ALA A 685 10.89 0.17 27.02
C ALA A 685 10.76 -0.63 28.34
N ALA A 686 9.53 -0.78 28.84
CA ALA A 686 9.22 -1.56 30.04
C ALA A 686 9.14 -3.08 29.78
N SER A 687 8.98 -3.51 28.53
CA SER A 687 8.77 -4.92 28.16
C SER A 687 9.79 -5.92 28.72
N PRO A 688 11.12 -5.68 28.76
CA PRO A 688 12.05 -6.65 29.37
C PRO A 688 11.85 -6.79 30.88
N PHE A 689 11.42 -5.72 31.56
CA PHE A 689 11.13 -5.72 32.99
C PHE A 689 9.81 -6.42 33.28
N LEU A 690 8.78 -6.13 32.48
CA LEU A 690 7.47 -6.80 32.54
C LEU A 690 7.59 -8.31 32.27
N ALA A 691 8.45 -8.73 31.34
CA ALA A 691 8.70 -10.15 31.06
C ALA A 691 9.31 -10.89 32.27
N ILE A 692 10.21 -10.24 33.03
CA ILE A 692 10.79 -10.81 34.26
C ILE A 692 9.71 -10.95 35.33
N VAL A 693 8.91 -9.90 35.54
CA VAL A 693 7.80 -9.91 36.51
C VAL A 693 6.78 -10.98 36.12
N GLY A 694 6.37 -11.03 34.86
CA GLY A 694 5.43 -12.03 34.32
C GLY A 694 5.93 -13.47 34.48
N ALA A 695 7.23 -13.72 34.25
CA ALA A 695 7.82 -15.04 34.49
C ALA A 695 7.75 -15.45 35.97
N LYS A 696 8.01 -14.52 36.90
CA LYS A 696 7.89 -14.76 38.34
C LYS A 696 6.44 -14.98 38.78
N VAL A 697 5.50 -14.16 38.29
CA VAL A 697 4.06 -14.30 38.57
C VAL A 697 3.54 -15.64 38.06
N ARG A 698 3.90 -16.04 36.84
CA ARG A 698 3.53 -17.35 36.27
C ARG A 698 4.10 -18.50 37.12
N ARG A 699 5.35 -18.40 37.56
CA ARG A 699 5.98 -19.40 38.44
C ARG A 699 5.26 -19.48 39.79
N ARG A 700 4.97 -18.34 40.44
CA ARG A 700 4.22 -18.27 41.70
C ARG A 700 2.82 -18.87 41.56
N ARG A 701 2.09 -18.53 40.49
CA ARG A 701 0.78 -19.12 40.19
C ARG A 701 0.84 -20.64 40.02
N ARG A 702 1.86 -21.15 39.33
CA ARG A 702 2.08 -22.60 39.16
C ARG A 702 2.37 -23.30 40.48
N ARG A 703 3.19 -22.72 41.35
CA ARG A 703 3.49 -23.27 42.69
C ARG A 703 2.27 -23.25 43.62
N ARG A 704 1.46 -22.18 43.56
CA ARG A 704 0.26 -22.02 44.39
C ARG A 704 -0.91 -22.90 43.96
N ARG A 705 -0.99 -23.23 42.67
CA ARG A 705 -2.03 -24.11 42.08
C ARG A 705 -1.50 -25.53 41.78
N ALA A 706 -0.47 -25.99 42.48
CA ALA A 706 -0.02 -27.37 42.33
C ALA A 706 -1.14 -28.33 42.81
N PRO A 707 -1.38 -29.45 42.09
CA PRO A 707 -2.50 -30.35 42.39
C PRO A 707 -2.33 -31.09 43.74
N VAL A 708 -1.08 -31.29 44.19
CA VAL A 708 -0.78 -31.95 45.46
C VAL A 708 -0.52 -30.90 46.55
N ALA A 709 -1.18 -31.02 47.71
CA ALA A 709 -1.03 -30.10 48.84
C ALA A 709 0.43 -29.99 49.34
N ARG A 710 1.15 -31.12 49.36
CA ARG A 710 2.59 -31.18 49.67
C ARG A 710 3.43 -30.28 48.76
N ASP A 711 3.17 -30.29 47.45
CA ASP A 711 3.88 -29.46 46.48
C ASP A 711 3.55 -27.97 46.64
N ARG A 712 2.33 -27.64 47.10
CA ARG A 712 1.94 -26.27 47.44
C ARG A 712 2.70 -25.76 48.67
N VAL A 713 2.88 -26.57 49.71
CA VAL A 713 3.69 -26.23 50.90
C VAL A 713 5.16 -26.03 50.53
N ALA A 714 5.75 -26.97 49.78
CA ALA A 714 7.11 -26.84 49.27
C ALA A 714 7.27 -25.61 48.36
N GLY A 715 6.24 -25.31 47.56
CA GLY A 715 6.14 -24.12 46.71
C GLY A 715 6.13 -22.81 47.49
N ALA A 716 5.49 -22.77 48.67
CA ALA A 716 5.47 -21.60 49.55
C ALA A 716 6.87 -21.31 50.13
N TRP A 717 7.61 -22.33 50.56
CA TRP A 717 9.00 -22.19 50.99
C TRP A 717 9.91 -21.72 49.85
N ASP A 718 9.77 -22.32 48.68
CA ASP A 718 10.52 -21.96 47.48
C ASP A 718 10.29 -20.49 47.06
N GLU A 719 9.07 -19.98 47.25
CA GLU A 719 8.74 -18.57 47.00
C GLU A 719 9.40 -17.64 48.01
N PHE A 720 9.41 -18.00 49.30
CA PHE A 720 10.14 -17.25 50.33
C PHE A 720 11.65 -17.20 50.05
N ARG A 721 12.26 -18.36 49.74
CA ARG A 721 13.69 -18.46 49.37
C ARG A 721 14.02 -17.61 48.15
N ASP A 722 13.22 -17.71 47.10
CA ASP A 722 13.40 -16.93 45.87
C ASP A 722 13.26 -15.43 46.13
N GLY A 723 12.31 -15.04 46.99
CA GLY A 723 12.14 -13.67 47.47
C GLY A 723 13.35 -13.13 48.23
N ALA A 724 14.00 -13.96 49.05
CA ALA A 724 15.23 -13.61 49.76
C ALA A 724 16.44 -13.48 48.81
N LEU A 725 16.58 -14.40 47.85
CA LEU A 725 17.61 -14.36 46.79
C LEU A 725 17.51 -13.09 45.95
N ASP A 726 16.28 -12.70 45.56
CA ASP A 726 16.03 -11.50 44.77
C ASP A 726 16.37 -10.20 45.52
N ARG A 727 16.41 -10.26 46.85
CA ARG A 727 16.79 -9.18 47.77
C ARG A 727 18.28 -9.19 48.14
N GLY A 728 19.08 -10.06 47.50
CA GLY A 728 20.54 -10.08 47.59
C GLY A 728 21.10 -11.11 48.56
N LEU A 729 20.28 -12.00 49.12
CA LEU A 729 20.76 -13.08 49.97
C LEU A 729 21.50 -14.13 49.12
N VAL A 730 22.69 -14.56 49.55
CA VAL A 730 23.49 -15.57 48.83
C VAL A 730 23.75 -16.74 49.77
N PRO A 731 22.85 -17.75 49.81
CA PRO A 731 23.05 -18.92 50.63
C PRO A 731 24.14 -19.83 50.03
N PRO A 732 24.90 -20.55 50.88
CA PRO A 732 25.79 -21.62 50.43
C PRO A 732 25.05 -22.67 49.58
N VAL A 733 25.75 -23.30 48.64
CA VAL A 733 25.14 -24.24 47.66
C VAL A 733 24.46 -25.45 48.33
N ALA A 734 24.89 -25.82 49.55
CA ALA A 734 24.35 -26.94 50.33
C ALA A 734 23.48 -26.50 51.54
N ALA A 735 23.00 -25.25 51.58
CA ALA A 735 22.31 -24.74 52.75
C ALA A 735 20.95 -25.42 52.98
N THR A 736 20.71 -25.89 54.20
CA THR A 736 19.41 -26.48 54.60
C THR A 736 18.31 -25.41 54.71
N ARG A 737 17.03 -25.82 54.69
CA ARG A 737 15.90 -24.86 54.80
C ARG A 737 16.01 -24.01 56.08
N ARG A 738 16.39 -24.63 57.20
CA ARG A 738 16.62 -23.97 58.49
C ARG A 738 17.81 -22.99 58.46
N GLU A 739 18.89 -23.30 57.73
CA GLU A 739 20.02 -22.38 57.54
C GLU A 739 19.65 -21.17 56.69
N VAL A 740 18.88 -21.37 55.61
CA VAL A 740 18.38 -20.26 54.77
C VAL A 740 17.42 -19.36 55.57
N ALA A 741 16.56 -19.95 56.41
CA ALA A 741 15.69 -19.18 57.31
C ALA A 741 16.49 -18.34 58.31
N ARG A 742 17.56 -18.91 58.89
CA ARG A 742 18.46 -18.21 59.81
C ARG A 742 19.21 -17.08 59.11
N LEU A 743 19.75 -17.32 57.93
CA LEU A 743 20.45 -16.32 57.12
C LEU A 743 19.54 -15.17 56.70
N ALA A 744 18.25 -15.44 56.45
CA ALA A 744 17.27 -14.41 56.10
C ALA A 744 17.00 -13.43 57.26
N GLY A 745 17.20 -13.85 58.52
CA GLY A 745 17.02 -12.99 59.69
C GLY A 745 15.59 -12.48 59.91
N VAL A 746 14.59 -13.10 59.26
CA VAL A 746 13.18 -12.71 59.38
C VAL A 746 12.47 -13.62 60.38
N GLY A 747 11.89 -13.04 61.43
CA GLY A 747 11.13 -13.79 62.44
C GLY A 747 10.06 -14.69 61.79
N GLY A 748 9.89 -15.92 62.25
CA GLY A 748 8.91 -16.87 61.69
C GLY A 748 9.32 -17.58 60.39
N ALA A 749 10.44 -17.20 59.74
CA ALA A 749 10.96 -17.95 58.58
C ALA A 749 11.36 -19.39 58.94
N ARG A 750 11.83 -19.59 60.18
CA ARG A 750 12.17 -20.91 60.71
C ARG A 750 10.96 -21.84 60.79
N GLY A 751 9.81 -21.34 61.24
CA GLY A 751 8.57 -22.11 61.31
C GLY A 751 8.09 -22.56 59.92
N LEU A 752 8.22 -21.69 58.90
CA LEU A 752 7.91 -22.08 57.52
C LEU A 752 8.89 -23.14 56.98
N ALA A 753 10.18 -23.06 57.35
CA ALA A 753 11.17 -24.08 56.99
C ALA A 753 10.85 -25.44 57.62
N GLU A 754 10.45 -25.45 58.89
CA GLU A 754 10.08 -26.65 59.64
C GLU A 754 8.81 -27.30 59.08
N VAL A 755 7.75 -26.53 58.81
CA VAL A 755 6.53 -27.03 58.17
C VAL A 755 6.81 -27.57 56.76
N ALA A 756 7.72 -26.92 56.01
CA ALA A 756 8.10 -27.40 54.68
C ALA A 756 8.94 -28.69 54.74
N ASP A 757 9.86 -28.82 55.69
CA ASP A 757 10.63 -30.05 55.90
C ASP A 757 9.71 -31.20 56.38
N GLU A 758 8.85 -30.94 57.36
CA GLU A 758 7.88 -31.90 57.87
C GLU A 758 6.93 -32.39 56.77
N SER A 759 6.36 -31.48 55.97
CA SER A 759 5.47 -31.87 54.86
C SER A 759 6.11 -32.77 53.81
N VAL A 760 7.44 -32.72 53.66
CA VAL A 760 8.20 -33.49 52.66
C VAL A 760 8.65 -34.84 53.22
N PHE A 761 9.01 -34.91 54.50
CA PHE A 761 9.60 -36.10 55.11
C PHE A 761 8.66 -36.88 56.04
N ALA A 762 7.54 -36.29 56.50
CA ALA A 762 6.58 -36.98 57.34
C ALA A 762 5.73 -37.99 56.52
N PRO A 763 5.44 -39.18 57.08
CA PRO A 763 4.50 -40.11 56.48
C PRO A 763 3.07 -39.57 56.62
N GLY A 764 2.30 -39.55 55.53
CA GLY A 764 0.90 -39.09 55.51
C GLY A 764 0.60 -38.06 54.43
N GLU A 765 -0.70 -37.85 54.19
CA GLU A 765 -1.20 -36.81 53.30
C GLU A 765 -1.20 -35.44 54.00
N VAL A 766 -0.86 -34.40 53.24
CA VAL A 766 -0.80 -33.03 53.74
C VAL A 766 -2.19 -32.41 53.55
N PRO A 767 -2.86 -31.89 54.60
CA PRO A 767 -4.18 -31.29 54.46
C PRO A 767 -4.12 -29.92 53.77
N ASP A 768 -5.09 -29.64 52.92
CA ASP A 768 -5.20 -28.38 52.15
C ASP A 768 -5.15 -27.09 52.99
N PRO A 769 -5.80 -27.00 54.17
CA PRO A 769 -5.69 -25.84 55.05
C PRO A 769 -4.25 -25.51 55.48
N LEU A 770 -3.39 -26.53 55.61
CA LEU A 770 -1.97 -26.35 55.95
C LEU A 770 -1.20 -25.73 54.78
N ALA A 771 -1.52 -26.11 53.54
CA ALA A 771 -0.94 -25.50 52.35
C ALA A 771 -1.33 -24.01 52.23
N ASP A 772 -2.59 -23.67 52.51
CA ASP A 772 -3.04 -22.28 52.49
C ASP A 772 -2.42 -21.44 53.62
N ALA A 773 -2.27 -22.03 54.80
CA ALA A 773 -1.57 -21.40 55.92
C ALA A 773 -0.08 -21.14 55.58
N ALA A 774 0.59 -22.09 54.93
CA ALA A 774 1.98 -21.92 54.49
C ALA A 774 2.13 -20.77 53.48
N TRP A 775 1.19 -20.63 52.53
CA TRP A 775 1.19 -19.50 51.58
C TRP A 775 0.90 -18.16 52.25
N ARG A 776 -0.03 -18.09 53.21
CA ARG A 776 -0.25 -16.86 54.01
C ARG A 776 1.01 -16.45 54.76
N ARG A 777 1.68 -17.42 55.40
CA ARG A 777 2.96 -17.17 56.10
C ARG A 777 4.07 -16.72 55.16
N ALA A 778 4.19 -17.31 53.97
CA ALA A 778 5.16 -16.87 52.97
C ALA A 778 4.90 -15.42 52.51
N ASP A 779 3.63 -15.03 52.35
CA ASP A 779 3.23 -13.67 51.98
C ASP A 779 3.53 -12.67 53.12
N GLU A 780 3.24 -13.02 54.38
CA GLU A 780 3.62 -12.22 55.57
C GLU A 780 5.13 -12.05 55.73
N LEU A 781 5.91 -13.09 55.42
CA LEU A 781 7.37 -13.03 55.47
C LEU A 781 7.92 -12.14 54.36
N ALA A 782 7.28 -12.16 53.17
CA ALA A 782 7.64 -11.28 52.07
C ALA A 782 7.37 -9.80 52.38
N THR A 783 6.25 -9.47 53.03
CA THR A 783 5.96 -8.10 53.46
C THR A 783 6.92 -7.63 54.56
N ARG A 784 7.27 -8.51 55.51
CA ARG A 784 8.28 -8.23 56.54
C ARG A 784 9.68 -8.04 55.97
N MET A 785 10.06 -8.78 54.92
CA MET A 785 11.30 -8.52 54.17
C MET A 785 11.30 -7.15 53.48
N ASP A 786 10.15 -6.58 53.17
CA ASP A 786 10.03 -5.25 52.57
C ASP A 786 10.00 -4.11 53.60
N ALA A 787 9.75 -4.43 54.88
CA ALA A 787 9.79 -3.46 55.97
C ALA A 787 11.21 -2.87 56.09
N GLY A 788 11.33 -1.55 56.06
CA GLY A 788 12.61 -0.84 56.11
C GLY A 788 13.34 -0.68 54.76
N ARG A 789 12.77 -1.13 53.62
CA ARG A 789 13.36 -0.91 52.29
C ARG A 789 12.71 0.25 51.53
N THR A 790 13.53 1.01 50.80
CA THR A 790 13.07 2.12 49.94
C THR A 790 12.29 1.61 48.72
N ARG A 791 11.41 2.46 48.13
CA ARG A 791 10.64 2.13 46.91
C ARG A 791 11.54 1.62 45.77
N ARG A 792 12.75 2.19 45.62
CA ARG A 792 13.75 1.77 44.62
C ARG A 792 14.30 0.36 44.87
N GLN A 793 14.55 -0.01 46.12
CA GLN A 793 15.04 -1.35 46.49
C GLN A 793 13.98 -2.42 46.25
N ARG A 794 12.71 -2.11 46.51
CA ARG A 794 11.57 -3.00 46.24
C ARG A 794 11.39 -3.24 44.74
N LEU A 795 11.44 -2.18 43.93
CA LEU A 795 11.43 -2.28 42.46
C LEU A 795 12.61 -3.12 41.96
N ARG A 796 13.84 -2.89 42.44
CA ARG A 796 15.02 -3.68 42.05
C ARG A 796 14.87 -5.18 42.37
N ALA A 797 14.27 -5.53 43.51
CA ALA A 797 14.01 -6.93 43.87
C ALA A 797 13.00 -7.58 42.91
N LEU A 798 11.93 -6.86 42.54
CA LEU A 798 10.93 -7.35 41.59
C LEU A 798 11.54 -7.71 40.24
N VAL A 799 12.44 -6.87 39.72
CA VAL A 799 13.11 -7.08 38.42
C VAL A 799 14.43 -7.85 38.49
N SER A 800 14.83 -8.32 39.67
CA SER A 800 16.02 -9.16 39.82
C SER A 800 15.89 -10.48 39.05
N THR A 801 16.98 -10.94 38.44
CA THR A 801 17.03 -12.24 37.75
C THR A 801 17.72 -13.32 38.58
N ALA A 802 18.07 -13.02 39.84
CA ALA A 802 18.81 -13.92 40.73
C ALA A 802 18.07 -15.25 40.92
N SER A 803 16.78 -15.21 41.30
CA SER A 803 15.98 -16.42 41.49
C SER A 803 15.76 -17.24 40.19
N LEU A 804 15.86 -16.61 39.02
CA LEU A 804 15.63 -17.25 37.71
C LEU A 804 16.88 -17.92 37.14
N ARG A 805 18.07 -17.60 37.66
CA ARG A 805 19.35 -18.18 37.20
C ARG A 805 19.67 -19.52 37.87
N ILE A 806 19.34 -19.67 39.15
CA ILE A 806 19.74 -20.83 39.96
C ILE A 806 18.97 -22.10 39.54
N GLY A 807 17.68 -21.99 39.20
CA GLY A 807 16.87 -23.13 38.74
C GLY A 807 17.32 -23.77 37.41
N ARG A 808 18.18 -23.11 36.62
CA ARG A 808 18.75 -23.68 35.38
C ARG A 808 20.07 -24.43 35.58
N GLY A 809 20.73 -24.30 36.74
CA GLY A 809 21.96 -25.02 37.06
C GLY A 809 21.68 -26.48 37.42
N VAL A 810 20.72 -26.70 38.33
CA VAL A 810 20.41 -28.02 38.90
C VAL A 810 19.77 -28.98 37.89
N ALA A 811 18.92 -28.48 36.98
CA ALA A 811 18.28 -29.30 35.94
C ALA A 811 19.27 -29.85 34.88
N ARG A 812 20.50 -29.33 34.83
CA ARG A 812 21.53 -29.78 33.87
C ARG A 812 22.45 -30.87 34.44
N GLU A 813 22.57 -30.95 35.76
CA GLU A 813 23.31 -32.02 36.46
C GLU A 813 22.46 -33.27 36.70
N GLY A 814 21.16 -33.12 36.99
CA GLY A 814 20.26 -34.26 37.25
C GLY A 814 20.01 -35.18 36.03
N ARG A 815 20.24 -34.71 34.80
CA ARG A 815 20.14 -35.54 33.59
C ARG A 815 21.40 -36.32 33.23
N GLY A 816 22.53 -36.06 33.90
CA GLY A 816 23.79 -36.76 33.66
C GLY A 816 24.01 -38.03 34.49
N VAL A 817 23.26 -38.20 35.58
CA VAL A 817 23.55 -39.24 36.59
C VAL A 817 22.57 -40.43 36.55
N LEU A 818 21.40 -40.30 35.93
CA LEU A 818 20.41 -41.40 35.83
C LEU A 818 20.57 -42.31 34.59
N GLY A 819 21.57 -42.07 33.74
CA GLY A 819 21.81 -42.86 32.51
C GLY A 819 22.86 -43.98 32.62
N ARG A 820 23.44 -44.23 33.80
CA ARG A 820 24.59 -45.16 33.94
C ARG A 820 24.52 -46.00 35.22
N ARG A 821 23.47 -46.80 35.38
CA ARG A 821 23.47 -48.01 36.22
C ARG A 821 22.25 -48.86 35.87
N GLY A 822 22.48 -49.95 35.13
CA GLY A 822 21.44 -50.95 34.88
C GLY A 822 21.48 -51.68 33.54
N SER A 823 22.63 -52.18 33.08
CA SER A 823 22.64 -53.30 32.12
C SER A 823 23.88 -54.16 32.32
N GLY A 824 23.74 -55.24 33.07
CA GLY A 824 24.82 -56.19 33.29
C GLY A 824 24.33 -57.40 34.05
N GLY A 825 23.95 -58.45 33.32
CA GLY A 825 24.00 -59.83 33.82
C GLY A 825 22.67 -60.48 34.19
N ARG A 826 22.05 -61.16 33.22
CA ARG A 826 21.54 -62.52 33.43
C ARG A 826 21.35 -63.24 32.10
N ARG A 827 22.29 -64.13 31.80
CA ARG A 827 22.11 -65.26 30.89
C ARG A 827 21.14 -66.24 31.55
N GLY A 828 20.16 -66.72 30.79
CA GLY A 828 19.30 -67.83 31.13
C GLY A 828 18.81 -68.47 29.82
N SER A 829 19.27 -69.69 29.59
CA SER A 829 18.74 -70.72 28.67
C SER A 829 17.19 -70.66 28.57
N GLY A 830 16.57 -70.77 27.40
CA GLY A 830 16.55 -71.95 26.54
C GLY A 830 15.44 -72.91 27.01
N GLY A 831 14.32 -73.01 26.28
CA GLY A 831 13.28 -74.02 26.53
C GLY A 831 11.85 -73.69 26.05
N ALA A 832 11.53 -74.17 24.85
CA ALA A 832 10.27 -74.74 24.32
C ALA A 832 8.85 -74.41 24.86
N GLY A 833 7.90 -74.34 23.89
CA GLY A 833 6.45 -74.61 24.03
C GLY A 833 5.57 -73.36 24.16
N GLY A 834 4.60 -73.01 23.30
CA GLY A 834 3.84 -73.77 22.30
C GLY A 834 2.42 -74.10 22.82
N THR A 835 1.46 -73.17 22.68
CA THR A 835 -0.03 -73.30 22.56
C THR A 835 -0.61 -71.87 22.66
N ARG A 836 -1.36 -71.30 21.71
CA ARG A 836 -2.66 -71.62 21.04
C ARG A 836 -3.90 -71.26 21.89
N SER A 837 -4.74 -70.42 21.26
CA SER A 837 -6.20 -70.23 21.42
C SER A 837 -6.75 -69.19 22.40
N GLU A 838 -7.49 -68.23 21.81
CA GLU A 838 -8.86 -67.75 22.12
C GLU A 838 -9.14 -67.20 23.54
N ARG A 839 -9.73 -66.02 23.74
CA ARG A 839 -10.78 -65.28 23.03
C ARG A 839 -10.53 -63.78 23.08
#